data_AF-A0A0W1QND0-F1
#
_entry.id   AF-A0A0W1QND0-F1
#
_cell.length_a   1.000
_cell.length_b   1.000
_cell.length_c   1.000
_cell.angle_alpha   90.00
_cell.angle_beta   90.00
_cell.angle_gamma   90.00
#
_symmetry.space_group_name_H-M   'P 1'
#
loop_
_entity.id
_entity.type
_entity.pdbx_description
1 polymer ?
#
loop_
_entity_poly.entity_id
_entity_poly.type
_entity_poly.pdbx_seq_one_letter_code
_entity_poly.pdbx_strand_id
1 'polypeptide(L)'
;MGWWLAEQRRGQAEDVVKRFDPVFWTVDFPRPMLASVVTTAADALRVDLTFYRCSDLAGLIWAAEDRWDHPLLAYATRRDFRACRLRFRWRSSGVIPLDAVHGPVLTIEGRDATGTPRSWYVRLWNYAQGTAEDAVVAIDFATVAGGFLLPGEADPVWAGDIDRMFVSLVPPGYAEGDAAPLAAPVEAWVELTGIACDGPGSVLPIGAAVVPEHGLRIATGYDDGYNLTPARLLRNILHLGYRGDILHYVGMSHYFRLEAHGDGLYASLAGGVLAGPCAAWHRDFARRAKALGLGVIWSLSYELLDQHCWGDWKQRAADGSPAQTGWSPPSTLLSPAHGGAMAYLRAVALAFVGIAEDAGLAVRFQIGEPWWWVMADGRLCIHDAAARAALGDPAPQNLREPVDPMVLDAAGALLAASTFALRDAVKARAPGAEVLLLAYLPTVLDPAMPEAKRANLPIGWASPAFDVLQLEDYDWAAAGNAAASERAVAAAESRLGYPAARQHYLAGFVLRREDKDQWRGIAEAAARGRRRGVAATYVWALPQVLRDGFIHFDQEAAMTPFDDVSFPLALGREAEVAPEVSTAIVTSAGGAERRNAEWAEARTRYDVGPGVRSEADIAELLGFFRARMGPARGFRLRDPFDFEGRDVTIGTGDGVEARFPLVKRYGASVRRITRPVAGTVSVRLDGVATAAFSLGEGGVVTLDAAPAAGVRVSASFLFDVPVRFAEDQLRVSRATFLAGAAALVPLVEIRE
;
A
#
# COMPACT_ATOMS: atom_id res chain seq x y z
N MET A 1 15.99 4.55 -5.30
CA MET A 1 14.55 4.31 -5.59
C MET A 1 13.76 4.80 -4.38
N GLY A 2 12.62 5.45 -4.59
CA GLY A 2 11.82 6.03 -3.50
C GLY A 2 10.88 5.05 -2.82
N TRP A 3 11.05 3.74 -3.02
CA TRP A 3 10.17 2.71 -2.46
C TRP A 3 10.92 1.36 -2.38
N TRP A 4 10.38 0.42 -1.61
CA TRP A 4 10.93 -0.92 -1.40
C TRP A 4 9.82 -1.94 -1.05
N LEU A 5 10.06 -3.25 -1.28
CA LEU A 5 9.22 -4.36 -0.79
C LEU A 5 9.92 -5.11 0.34
N ALA A 6 9.50 -4.88 1.57
CA ALA A 6 10.05 -5.50 2.77
C ALA A 6 9.45 -6.89 2.99
N GLU A 7 10.27 -7.93 2.83
CA GLU A 7 9.84 -9.31 3.11
C GLU A 7 9.87 -9.65 4.61
N GLN A 8 10.80 -9.02 5.34
CA GLN A 8 11.01 -9.21 6.78
C GLN A 8 11.85 -8.07 7.33
N ARG A 9 11.93 -7.97 8.66
CA ARG A 9 12.89 -7.09 9.33
C ARG A 9 14.32 -7.59 9.09
N ARG A 10 15.23 -6.66 8.79
CA ARG A 10 16.69 -6.85 8.60
C ARG A 10 17.46 -5.80 9.43
N GLY A 11 17.16 -5.72 10.72
CA GLY A 11 17.78 -4.76 11.65
C GLY A 11 16.96 -3.50 11.95
N GLN A 12 15.72 -3.40 11.43
CA GLN A 12 14.77 -2.37 11.88
C GLN A 12 14.42 -2.57 13.36
N ALA A 13 14.00 -1.49 14.02
CA ALA A 13 13.64 -1.48 15.43
C ALA A 13 12.56 -2.52 15.78
N GLU A 14 12.72 -3.14 16.96
CA GLU A 14 11.79 -4.08 17.56
C GLU A 14 11.41 -3.61 18.95
N ASP A 15 10.22 -4.02 19.39
CA ASP A 15 9.70 -3.84 20.75
C ASP A 15 9.09 -5.18 21.22
N VAL A 16 8.40 -5.17 22.35
CA VAL A 16 7.73 -6.32 22.93
C VAL A 16 6.23 -6.07 23.12
N VAL A 17 5.42 -7.11 22.91
CA VAL A 17 3.98 -7.09 23.15
C VAL A 17 3.58 -8.30 23.99
N LYS A 18 2.54 -8.16 24.81
CA LYS A 18 1.98 -9.32 25.54
C LYS A 18 1.18 -10.19 24.56
N ARG A 19 1.28 -11.52 24.70
CA ARG A 19 0.35 -12.42 24.02
C ARG A 19 -1.08 -12.11 24.43
N PHE A 20 -2.00 -12.33 23.50
CA PHE A 20 -3.42 -12.01 23.66
C PHE A 20 -3.71 -10.51 23.80
N ASP A 21 -2.80 -9.64 23.39
CA ASP A 21 -3.05 -8.20 23.34
C ASP A 21 -4.32 -7.91 22.51
N PRO A 22 -5.28 -7.13 23.06
CA PRO A 22 -6.57 -6.86 22.43
C PRO A 22 -6.52 -6.38 20.99
N VAL A 23 -5.46 -5.66 20.60
CA VAL A 23 -5.31 -5.07 19.26
C VAL A 23 -5.21 -6.15 18.17
N PHE A 24 -4.63 -7.32 18.49
CA PHE A 24 -4.25 -8.34 17.50
C PHE A 24 -5.25 -9.48 17.36
N TRP A 25 -6.34 -9.48 18.15
CA TRP A 25 -7.46 -10.37 17.94
C TRP A 25 -8.20 -10.02 16.64
N THR A 26 -8.73 -11.04 15.97
CA THR A 26 -9.53 -10.87 14.76
C THR A 26 -10.87 -11.58 14.89
N VAL A 27 -11.82 -11.23 14.02
CA VAL A 27 -13.10 -11.96 13.90
C VAL A 27 -13.26 -12.56 12.51
N ASP A 28 -13.88 -13.73 12.43
CA ASP A 28 -14.26 -14.35 11.17
C ASP A 28 -15.64 -15.00 11.31
N PHE A 29 -16.43 -14.99 10.23
CA PHE A 29 -17.82 -15.44 10.24
C PHE A 29 -18.35 -15.69 8.82
N PRO A 30 -19.33 -16.59 8.65
CA PRO A 30 -20.03 -16.75 7.38
C PRO A 30 -21.00 -15.59 7.15
N ARG A 31 -21.18 -15.15 5.90
CA ARG A 31 -22.32 -14.29 5.55
C ARG A 31 -23.61 -15.14 5.55
N PRO A 32 -24.77 -14.59 5.95
CA PRO A 32 -25.10 -13.18 6.06
C PRO A 32 -24.93 -12.56 7.46
N MET A 33 -24.50 -13.32 8.47
CA MET A 33 -24.17 -12.71 9.77
C MET A 33 -23.04 -11.70 9.63
N LEU A 34 -23.01 -10.77 10.58
CA LEU A 34 -21.99 -9.74 10.66
C LEU A 34 -21.38 -9.75 12.05
N ALA A 35 -20.07 -9.53 12.14
CA ALA A 35 -19.39 -9.26 13.40
C ALA A 35 -18.29 -8.22 13.21
N SER A 36 -17.89 -7.59 14.30
CA SER A 36 -16.75 -6.67 14.34
C SER A 36 -16.05 -6.78 15.68
N VAL A 37 -14.77 -6.43 15.74
CA VAL A 37 -14.00 -6.36 16.99
C VAL A 37 -13.36 -5.00 17.16
N VAL A 38 -13.49 -4.44 18.37
CA VAL A 38 -12.89 -3.16 18.75
C VAL A 38 -12.16 -3.30 20.08
N THR A 39 -11.12 -2.49 20.29
CA THR A 39 -10.46 -2.40 21.60
C THR A 39 -11.14 -1.32 22.44
N THR A 40 -11.49 -1.65 23.68
CA THR A 40 -12.18 -0.75 24.61
C THR A 40 -11.25 -0.23 25.72
N ALA A 41 -10.14 -0.93 25.96
CA ALA A 41 -9.02 -0.51 26.81
C ALA A 41 -7.72 -1.17 26.33
N ALA A 42 -6.60 -0.92 27.02
CA ALA A 42 -5.32 -1.57 26.71
C ALA A 42 -5.33 -3.09 26.94
N ASP A 43 -6.21 -3.56 27.84
CA ASP A 43 -6.40 -4.96 28.23
C ASP A 43 -7.85 -5.43 27.98
N ALA A 44 -8.59 -4.75 27.10
CA ALA A 44 -9.97 -5.10 26.81
C ALA A 44 -10.37 -4.95 25.34
N LEU A 45 -11.22 -5.87 24.89
CA LEU A 45 -11.90 -5.84 23.59
C LEU A 45 -13.39 -6.13 23.73
N ARG A 46 -14.13 -5.72 22.70
CA ARG A 46 -15.55 -6.02 22.51
C ARG A 46 -15.77 -6.55 21.09
N VAL A 47 -16.61 -7.57 20.99
CA VAL A 47 -17.16 -8.10 19.75
C VAL A 47 -18.65 -7.78 19.71
N ASP A 48 -19.10 -7.10 18.67
CA ASP A 48 -20.53 -6.89 18.39
C ASP A 48 -20.92 -7.78 17.20
N LEU A 49 -22.10 -8.41 17.26
CA LEU A 49 -22.58 -9.39 16.28
C LEU A 49 -24.04 -9.15 15.89
N THR A 50 -24.39 -9.52 14.67
CA THR A 50 -25.77 -9.64 14.19
C THR A 50 -25.94 -10.98 13.51
N PHE A 51 -26.81 -11.83 14.06
CA PHE A 51 -27.14 -13.16 13.52
C PHE A 51 -28.44 -13.14 12.73
N TYR A 52 -28.53 -13.96 11.69
CA TYR A 52 -29.72 -14.13 10.84
C TYR A 52 -30.17 -15.59 10.69
N ARG A 53 -29.29 -16.58 10.93
CA ARG A 53 -29.57 -18.01 10.75
C ARG A 53 -29.23 -18.82 11.98
N CYS A 54 -29.87 -19.98 12.12
CA CYS A 54 -29.64 -20.92 13.22
C CYS A 54 -28.22 -21.53 13.18
N SER A 55 -27.58 -21.61 12.02
CA SER A 55 -26.20 -22.11 11.86
C SER A 55 -25.12 -21.03 11.92
N ASP A 56 -25.48 -19.78 12.17
CA ASP A 56 -24.50 -18.70 12.22
C ASP A 56 -23.50 -18.91 13.38
N LEU A 57 -22.21 -18.74 13.08
CA LEU A 57 -21.10 -18.89 14.02
C LEU A 57 -20.00 -17.88 13.71
N ALA A 58 -19.70 -17.01 14.66
CA ALA A 58 -18.49 -16.19 14.62
C ALA A 58 -17.37 -16.80 15.45
N GLY A 59 -16.14 -16.65 14.98
CA GLY A 59 -14.93 -16.93 15.75
C GLY A 59 -14.25 -15.64 16.18
N LEU A 60 -13.99 -15.47 17.48
CA LEU A 60 -13.01 -14.49 17.99
C LEU A 60 -11.64 -15.18 18.05
N ILE A 61 -10.69 -14.76 17.23
CA ILE A 61 -9.49 -15.52 16.87
C ILE A 61 -8.21 -14.85 17.40
N TRP A 62 -7.35 -15.66 17.99
CA TRP A 62 -5.94 -15.35 18.22
C TRP A 62 -5.08 -16.30 17.37
N ALA A 63 -4.23 -15.74 16.49
CA ALA A 63 -3.32 -16.53 15.65
C ALA A 63 -1.89 -16.49 16.18
N ALA A 64 -1.17 -17.62 16.13
CA ALA A 64 0.24 -17.68 16.52
C ALA A 64 1.16 -16.93 15.53
N GLU A 65 0.73 -16.80 14.27
CA GLU A 65 1.39 -16.07 13.20
C GLU A 65 0.59 -14.82 12.84
N ASP A 66 1.28 -13.68 12.79
CA ASP A 66 0.70 -12.44 12.26
C ASP A 66 0.76 -12.45 10.73
N ARG A 67 -0.41 -12.50 10.10
CA ARG A 67 -0.57 -12.49 8.63
C ARG A 67 -1.22 -11.20 8.12
N TRP A 68 -1.49 -10.25 9.01
CA TRP A 68 -2.30 -9.07 8.72
C TRP A 68 -1.47 -7.78 8.75
N ASP A 69 -0.52 -7.68 9.67
CA ASP A 69 0.37 -6.52 9.73
C ASP A 69 1.44 -6.58 8.65
N HIS A 70 1.96 -5.41 8.29
CA HIS A 70 3.13 -5.30 7.44
C HIS A 70 4.31 -6.10 8.02
N PRO A 71 5.17 -6.75 7.22
CA PRO A 71 6.31 -7.56 7.71
C PRO A 71 7.25 -6.82 8.68
N LEU A 72 7.37 -5.49 8.53
CA LEU A 72 8.14 -4.64 9.45
C LEU A 72 7.46 -4.36 10.79
N LEU A 73 6.16 -4.63 10.92
CA LEU A 73 5.31 -4.25 12.06
C LEU A 73 4.67 -5.45 12.77
N ALA A 74 4.65 -6.61 12.12
CA ALA A 74 4.11 -7.87 12.61
C ALA A 74 4.82 -8.37 13.89
N TYR A 75 4.06 -9.02 14.78
CA TYR A 75 4.64 -9.77 15.90
C TYR A 75 5.29 -11.07 15.43
N ALA A 76 6.27 -11.56 16.20
CA ALA A 76 7.00 -12.77 15.87
C ALA A 76 6.14 -14.02 16.07
N THR A 77 6.20 -14.94 15.11
CA THR A 77 5.50 -16.23 15.20
C THR A 77 6.07 -17.09 16.32
N ARG A 78 5.22 -17.46 17.29
CA ARG A 78 5.56 -18.37 18.39
C ARG A 78 4.41 -19.33 18.67
N ARG A 79 4.61 -20.60 18.33
CA ARG A 79 3.59 -21.65 18.38
C ARG A 79 3.51 -22.41 19.71
N ASP A 80 4.52 -22.28 20.57
CA ASP A 80 4.52 -22.89 21.91
C ASP A 80 3.82 -21.97 22.91
N PHE A 81 2.73 -22.47 23.49
CA PHE A 81 1.92 -21.81 24.53
C PHE A 81 2.03 -22.52 25.89
N ARG A 82 2.76 -23.63 26.02
CA ARG A 82 2.81 -24.44 27.26
C ARG A 82 3.25 -23.66 28.50
N ALA A 83 3.98 -22.56 28.31
CA ALA A 83 4.43 -21.65 29.37
C ALA A 83 3.57 -20.38 29.49
N CYS A 84 2.32 -20.41 29.04
CA CYS A 84 1.37 -19.30 29.09
C CYS A 84 0.19 -19.61 30.03
N ARG A 85 -0.22 -18.60 30.77
CA ARG A 85 -1.48 -18.60 31.54
C ARG A 85 -2.33 -17.42 31.13
N LEU A 86 -3.48 -17.67 30.52
CA LEU A 86 -4.41 -16.65 30.05
C LEU A 86 -5.52 -16.43 31.08
N ARG A 87 -5.79 -15.18 31.43
CA ARG A 87 -6.92 -14.76 32.25
C ARG A 87 -7.65 -13.59 31.60
N PHE A 88 -8.98 -13.59 31.68
CA PHE A 88 -9.82 -12.45 31.32
C PHE A 88 -11.17 -12.56 32.03
N ARG A 89 -11.87 -11.43 32.18
CA ARG A 89 -13.29 -11.42 32.54
C ARG A 89 -14.13 -11.38 31.27
N TRP A 90 -14.99 -12.38 31.13
CA TRP A 90 -16.00 -12.51 30.10
C TRP A 90 -17.29 -11.82 30.51
N ARG A 91 -17.89 -11.05 29.61
CA ARG A 91 -19.28 -10.61 29.68
C ARG A 91 -19.97 -10.79 28.33
N SER A 92 -21.24 -11.19 28.32
CA SER A 92 -21.95 -11.39 27.06
C SER A 92 -23.46 -11.15 27.14
N SER A 93 -24.07 -10.90 25.98
CA SER A 93 -25.53 -10.89 25.80
C SER A 93 -25.89 -11.26 24.36
N GLY A 94 -26.99 -11.95 24.15
CA GLY A 94 -27.48 -12.32 22.81
C GLY A 94 -26.70 -13.46 22.13
N VAL A 95 -25.72 -14.06 22.81
CA VAL A 95 -25.07 -15.32 22.44
C VAL A 95 -25.49 -16.42 23.42
N ILE A 96 -25.31 -17.69 23.05
CA ILE A 96 -25.51 -18.80 24.00
C ILE A 96 -24.55 -18.62 25.21
N PRO A 97 -25.02 -18.72 26.47
CA PRO A 97 -24.19 -18.55 27.66
C PRO A 97 -23.09 -19.60 27.82
N LEU A 98 -22.06 -19.30 28.63
CA LEU A 98 -20.89 -20.17 28.85
C LEU A 98 -21.24 -21.59 29.30
N ASP A 99 -22.22 -21.73 30.19
CA ASP A 99 -22.59 -22.98 30.85
C ASP A 99 -23.56 -23.86 30.04
N ALA A 100 -24.03 -23.38 28.88
CA ALA A 100 -24.98 -24.11 28.05
C ALA A 100 -24.29 -25.08 27.09
N VAL A 101 -25.09 -25.99 26.51
CA VAL A 101 -24.69 -26.78 25.34
C VAL A 101 -24.51 -25.84 24.15
N HIS A 102 -23.43 -26.02 23.38
CA HIS A 102 -22.98 -25.08 22.34
C HIS A 102 -22.61 -23.67 22.84
N GLY A 103 -22.45 -23.47 24.15
CA GLY A 103 -21.83 -22.27 24.70
C GLY A 103 -20.39 -22.07 24.21
N PRO A 104 -19.79 -20.90 24.43
CA PRO A 104 -18.45 -20.58 23.95
C PRO A 104 -17.38 -21.66 24.22
N VAL A 105 -16.78 -22.15 23.14
CA VAL A 105 -15.69 -23.11 23.14
C VAL A 105 -14.45 -22.43 22.58
N LEU A 106 -13.32 -22.57 23.28
CA LEU A 106 -12.00 -22.26 22.74
C LEU A 106 -11.53 -23.46 21.91
N THR A 107 -11.69 -23.36 20.60
CA THR A 107 -11.13 -24.32 19.66
C THR A 107 -9.66 -24.01 19.45
N ILE A 108 -8.79 -24.97 19.74
CA ILE A 108 -7.35 -24.85 19.58
C ILE A 108 -6.94 -25.73 18.40
N GLU A 109 -6.36 -25.14 17.37
CA GLU A 109 -5.88 -25.86 16.18
C GLU A 109 -4.36 -25.85 16.13
N GLY A 110 -3.76 -27.02 15.96
CA GLY A 110 -2.32 -27.19 16.09
C GLY A 110 -1.84 -28.51 15.53
N ARG A 111 -0.66 -28.92 15.97
CA ARG A 111 -0.14 -30.29 15.81
C ARG A 111 -0.14 -30.89 17.22
N ASP A 112 -0.18 -32.19 17.38
CA ASP A 112 0.09 -32.85 18.66
C ASP A 112 1.60 -33.06 18.89
N ALA A 113 1.97 -33.74 19.99
CA ALA A 113 3.37 -34.00 20.34
C ALA A 113 4.15 -34.82 19.28
N THR A 114 3.45 -35.52 18.37
CA THR A 114 4.04 -36.28 17.28
C THR A 114 4.17 -35.47 15.98
N GLY A 115 3.67 -34.23 15.97
CA GLY A 115 3.59 -33.39 14.77
C GLY A 115 2.32 -33.63 13.94
N THR A 116 1.34 -34.39 14.43
CA THR A 116 0.10 -34.70 13.68
C THR A 116 -0.91 -33.57 13.83
N PRO A 117 -1.47 -33.00 12.74
CA PRO A 117 -2.50 -31.96 12.85
C PRO A 117 -3.69 -32.41 13.71
N ARG A 118 -4.09 -31.55 14.66
CA ARG A 118 -5.17 -31.84 15.61
C ARG A 118 -5.89 -30.58 16.04
N SER A 119 -7.18 -30.74 16.34
CA SER A 119 -8.02 -29.72 16.98
C SER A 119 -8.47 -30.21 18.35
N TRP A 120 -8.47 -29.32 19.34
CA TRP A 120 -9.01 -29.56 20.67
C TRP A 120 -10.14 -28.57 20.98
N TYR A 121 -11.14 -29.03 21.73
CA TYR A 121 -12.32 -28.25 22.07
C TYR A 121 -12.37 -27.99 23.57
N VAL A 122 -11.93 -26.81 23.98
CA VAL A 122 -11.87 -26.41 25.39
C VAL A 122 -13.11 -25.60 25.76
N ARG A 123 -14.01 -26.21 26.51
CA ARG A 123 -15.20 -25.53 27.01
C ARG A 123 -14.82 -24.49 28.07
N LEU A 124 -15.06 -23.21 27.78
CA LEU A 124 -14.60 -22.10 28.65
C LEU A 124 -15.19 -22.16 30.06
N TRP A 125 -16.44 -22.62 30.21
CA TRP A 125 -17.10 -22.75 31.51
C TRP A 125 -16.37 -23.65 32.51
N ASN A 126 -15.66 -24.66 32.02
CA ASN A 126 -14.88 -25.56 32.89
C ASN A 126 -13.70 -24.83 33.59
N TYR A 127 -13.38 -23.62 33.13
CA TYR A 127 -12.30 -22.76 33.62
C TYR A 127 -12.81 -21.39 34.09
N ALA A 128 -14.12 -21.26 34.29
CA ALA A 128 -14.79 -20.00 34.61
C ALA A 128 -15.22 -19.95 36.10
N GLN A 129 -15.16 -18.75 36.69
CA GLN A 129 -15.70 -18.45 38.02
C GLN A 129 -16.60 -17.22 37.93
N GLY A 130 -17.90 -17.39 38.23
CA GLY A 130 -18.91 -16.34 38.11
C GLY A 130 -20.25 -16.91 37.66
N THR A 131 -20.99 -16.14 36.87
CA THR A 131 -22.24 -16.56 36.22
C THR A 131 -22.00 -16.92 34.76
N ALA A 132 -22.98 -17.56 34.12
CA ALA A 132 -22.90 -18.00 32.73
C ALA A 132 -22.63 -16.86 31.72
N GLU A 133 -22.97 -15.62 32.07
CA GLU A 133 -22.83 -14.43 31.22
C GLU A 133 -21.84 -13.39 31.79
N ASP A 134 -21.31 -13.59 33.00
CA ASP A 134 -20.30 -12.74 33.64
C ASP A 134 -19.38 -13.57 34.53
N ALA A 135 -18.21 -13.95 34.00
CA ALA A 135 -17.28 -14.81 34.71
C ALA A 135 -15.82 -14.47 34.41
N VAL A 136 -14.95 -14.75 35.37
CA VAL A 136 -13.50 -14.76 35.16
C VAL A 136 -13.09 -16.12 34.63
N VAL A 137 -12.50 -16.15 33.43
CA VAL A 137 -11.95 -17.35 32.80
C VAL A 137 -10.44 -17.38 33.02
N ALA A 138 -9.90 -18.51 33.44
CA ALA A 138 -8.46 -18.70 33.66
C ALA A 138 -7.97 -20.04 33.08
N ILE A 139 -7.12 -19.98 32.06
CA ILE A 139 -6.60 -21.14 31.33
C ILE A 139 -5.09 -21.25 31.54
N ASP A 140 -4.63 -22.37 32.12
CA ASP A 140 -3.21 -22.75 32.16
C ASP A 140 -2.92 -23.73 31.01
N PHE A 141 -2.20 -23.27 29.98
CA PHE A 141 -1.89 -24.08 28.80
C PHE A 141 -0.94 -25.24 29.08
N ALA A 142 -0.33 -25.31 30.27
CA ALA A 142 0.43 -26.48 30.69
C ALA A 142 -0.46 -27.68 31.05
N THR A 143 -1.71 -27.44 31.47
CA THR A 143 -2.60 -28.45 32.04
C THR A 143 -4.01 -28.45 31.46
N VAL A 144 -4.31 -27.55 30.51
CA VAL A 144 -5.65 -27.43 29.93
C VAL A 144 -6.08 -28.72 29.22
N ALA A 145 -7.30 -29.13 29.47
CA ALA A 145 -7.99 -30.25 28.83
C ALA A 145 -9.28 -29.77 28.15
N GLY A 146 -9.54 -30.31 26.97
CA GLY A 146 -10.85 -30.26 26.33
C GLY A 146 -11.84 -31.27 26.93
N GLY A 147 -13.06 -31.28 26.41
CA GLY A 147 -14.16 -32.12 26.89
C GLY A 147 -15.29 -31.33 27.54
N PHE A 148 -16.51 -31.91 27.60
CA PHE A 148 -17.68 -31.24 28.16
C PHE A 148 -17.73 -31.42 29.68
N LEU A 149 -17.61 -32.67 30.17
CA LEU A 149 -17.62 -33.01 31.60
C LEU A 149 -16.23 -33.37 32.13
N LEU A 150 -15.57 -32.44 32.83
CA LEU A 150 -14.27 -32.71 33.47
C LEU A 150 -14.43 -33.23 34.91
N PRO A 151 -13.57 -34.17 35.37
CA PRO A 151 -12.45 -34.77 34.63
C PRO A 151 -12.82 -35.99 33.74
N GLY A 152 -14.09 -36.42 33.71
CA GLY A 152 -14.50 -37.68 33.08
C GLY A 152 -14.27 -37.79 31.57
N GLU A 153 -14.35 -36.67 30.85
CA GLU A 153 -14.17 -36.56 29.40
C GLU A 153 -12.89 -35.79 29.03
N ALA A 154 -11.93 -35.70 29.96
CA ALA A 154 -10.73 -34.90 29.76
C ALA A 154 -9.97 -35.36 28.50
N ASP A 155 -9.81 -34.44 27.54
CA ASP A 155 -8.92 -34.59 26.39
C ASP A 155 -7.74 -33.61 26.53
N PRO A 156 -6.58 -34.05 27.05
CA PRO A 156 -5.44 -33.17 27.29
C PRO A 156 -4.98 -32.45 26.02
N VAL A 157 -4.84 -31.13 26.12
CA VAL A 157 -4.34 -30.30 25.03
C VAL A 157 -2.82 -30.31 25.04
N TRP A 158 -2.20 -30.62 23.90
CA TRP A 158 -0.78 -30.37 23.72
C TRP A 158 -0.57 -28.98 23.13
N ALA A 159 -0.20 -28.01 23.98
CA ALA A 159 -0.07 -26.61 23.58
C ALA A 159 1.32 -26.23 23.01
N GLY A 160 2.07 -27.20 22.48
CA GLY A 160 3.46 -27.02 22.04
C GLY A 160 3.61 -26.46 20.62
N ASP A 161 2.62 -26.67 19.75
CA ASP A 161 2.63 -26.22 18.36
C ASP A 161 1.21 -25.85 17.89
N ILE A 162 0.77 -24.64 18.27
CA ILE A 162 -0.56 -24.11 17.95
C ILE A 162 -0.47 -23.15 16.76
N ASP A 163 -1.40 -23.29 15.81
CA ASP A 163 -1.62 -22.36 14.70
C ASP A 163 -2.47 -21.18 15.11
N ARG A 164 -3.63 -21.46 15.68
CA ARG A 164 -4.60 -20.46 16.13
C ARG A 164 -5.50 -21.04 17.20
N MET A 165 -6.15 -20.13 17.91
CA MET A 165 -7.22 -20.42 18.84
C MET A 165 -8.40 -19.54 18.45
N PHE A 166 -9.62 -20.05 18.54
CA PHE A 166 -10.80 -19.20 18.40
C PHE A 166 -11.90 -19.54 19.39
N VAL A 167 -12.57 -18.52 19.89
CA VAL A 167 -13.76 -18.67 20.74
C VAL A 167 -15.00 -18.63 19.86
N SER A 168 -15.79 -19.70 19.87
CA SER A 168 -17.03 -19.79 19.10
C SER A 168 -18.15 -18.96 19.74
N LEU A 169 -18.83 -18.16 18.92
CA LEU A 169 -19.95 -17.30 19.30
C LEU A 169 -21.15 -17.64 18.42
N VAL A 170 -22.23 -18.12 19.03
CA VAL A 170 -23.42 -18.61 18.33
C VAL A 170 -24.71 -18.00 18.90
N PRO A 171 -25.78 -17.84 18.11
CA PRO A 171 -27.03 -17.26 18.57
C PRO A 171 -27.82 -18.22 19.47
N PRO A 172 -28.70 -17.70 20.35
CA PRO A 172 -29.78 -18.49 20.93
C PRO A 172 -30.57 -19.22 19.84
N GLY A 173 -30.81 -20.52 20.04
CA GLY A 173 -31.44 -21.38 19.02
C GLY A 173 -30.47 -21.94 17.98
N TYR A 174 -29.16 -21.86 18.24
CA TYR A 174 -28.14 -22.45 17.37
C TYR A 174 -28.42 -23.94 17.08
N ALA A 175 -28.35 -24.29 15.80
CA ALA A 175 -28.47 -25.65 15.30
C ALA A 175 -27.40 -25.88 14.23
N GLU A 176 -26.48 -26.78 14.52
CA GLU A 176 -25.34 -27.06 13.65
C GLU A 176 -25.80 -27.53 12.27
N GLY A 177 -25.33 -26.86 11.21
CA GLY A 177 -25.67 -27.18 9.83
C GLY A 177 -27.08 -26.75 9.38
N ASP A 178 -27.92 -26.20 10.27
CA ASP A 178 -29.26 -25.73 9.91
C ASP A 178 -29.21 -24.28 9.40
N ALA A 179 -29.35 -24.12 8.08
CA ALA A 179 -29.38 -22.81 7.44
C ALA A 179 -30.72 -22.07 7.57
N ALA A 180 -31.68 -22.60 8.35
CA ALA A 180 -32.96 -21.94 8.60
C ALA A 180 -32.77 -20.52 9.18
N PRO A 181 -33.62 -19.56 8.77
CA PRO A 181 -33.58 -18.22 9.33
C PRO A 181 -34.02 -18.23 10.79
N LEU A 182 -33.41 -17.35 11.59
CA LEU A 182 -33.92 -17.02 12.93
C LEU A 182 -35.28 -16.32 12.80
N ALA A 183 -36.11 -16.43 13.84
CA ALA A 183 -37.42 -15.77 13.88
C ALA A 183 -37.34 -14.24 13.70
N ALA A 184 -36.25 -13.66 14.19
CA ALA A 184 -35.83 -12.28 13.91
C ALA A 184 -34.30 -12.22 13.98
N PRO A 185 -33.66 -11.23 13.34
CA PRO A 185 -32.23 -10.99 13.53
C PRO A 185 -31.90 -10.78 15.01
N VAL A 186 -30.81 -11.40 15.48
CA VAL A 186 -30.36 -11.30 16.88
C VAL A 186 -29.13 -10.41 16.94
N GLU A 187 -29.25 -9.26 17.61
CA GLU A 187 -28.12 -8.42 17.97
C GLU A 187 -27.48 -8.97 19.26
N ALA A 188 -26.16 -9.13 19.25
CA ALA A 188 -25.43 -9.75 20.34
C ALA A 188 -24.07 -9.07 20.57
N TRP A 189 -23.49 -9.31 21.74
CA TRP A 189 -22.15 -8.84 22.05
C TRP A 189 -21.42 -9.73 23.06
N VAL A 190 -20.09 -9.69 22.96
CA VAL A 190 -19.16 -10.31 23.90
C VAL A 190 -18.06 -9.32 24.25
N GLU A 191 -17.66 -9.29 25.50
CA GLU A 191 -16.59 -8.43 26.00
C GLU A 191 -15.59 -9.25 26.81
N LEU A 192 -14.31 -9.07 26.51
CA LEU A 192 -13.20 -9.61 27.26
C LEU A 192 -12.46 -8.42 27.88
N THR A 193 -12.44 -8.35 29.21
CA THR A 193 -11.75 -7.28 29.95
C THR A 193 -10.69 -7.86 30.88
N GLY A 194 -9.68 -7.06 31.23
CA GLY A 194 -8.60 -7.53 32.08
C GLY A 194 -7.82 -8.69 31.48
N ILE A 195 -7.67 -8.69 30.14
CA ILE A 195 -6.92 -9.72 29.42
C ILE A 195 -5.47 -9.67 29.88
N ALA A 196 -5.01 -10.76 30.48
CA ALA A 196 -3.66 -10.90 31.00
C ALA A 196 -3.10 -12.26 30.60
N CYS A 197 -1.85 -12.27 30.14
CA CYS A 197 -1.09 -13.47 29.89
C CYS A 197 0.17 -13.47 30.75
N ASP A 198 0.36 -14.51 31.56
CA ASP A 198 1.54 -14.70 32.41
C ASP A 198 2.42 -15.85 31.94
N GLY A 199 3.63 -15.92 32.49
CA GLY A 199 4.62 -16.95 32.23
C GLY A 199 5.67 -16.58 31.18
N PRO A 200 6.77 -17.35 31.06
CA PRO A 200 7.87 -17.06 30.14
C PRO A 200 7.48 -16.97 28.66
N GLY A 201 6.39 -17.64 28.27
CA GLY A 201 5.87 -17.57 26.90
C GLY A 201 5.02 -16.33 26.61
N SER A 202 4.70 -15.51 27.60
CA SER A 202 3.66 -14.46 27.48
C SER A 202 4.08 -13.19 26.72
N VAL A 203 5.33 -13.07 26.29
CA VAL A 203 5.86 -11.88 25.61
C VAL A 203 6.35 -12.26 24.22
N LEU A 204 5.95 -11.49 23.22
CA LEU A 204 6.37 -11.65 21.82
C LEU A 204 7.19 -10.43 21.39
N PRO A 205 8.29 -10.62 20.64
CA PRO A 205 8.87 -9.54 19.85
C PRO A 205 7.85 -9.01 18.85
N ILE A 206 7.81 -7.70 18.64
CA ILE A 206 6.98 -7.04 17.64
C ILE A 206 7.79 -6.00 16.87
N GLY A 207 7.51 -5.83 15.59
CA GLY A 207 8.14 -4.80 14.78
C GLY A 207 7.75 -3.40 15.26
N ALA A 208 8.73 -2.53 15.49
CA ALA A 208 8.55 -1.14 15.92
C ALA A 208 9.11 -0.15 14.89
N ALA A 209 9.24 -0.59 13.63
CA ALA A 209 9.67 0.27 12.54
C ALA A 209 8.72 1.48 12.40
N VAL A 210 9.30 2.66 12.18
CA VAL A 210 8.58 3.88 11.82
C VAL A 210 9.21 4.43 10.55
N VAL A 211 8.47 4.36 9.46
CA VAL A 211 8.83 4.99 8.19
C VAL A 211 8.62 6.50 8.33
N PRO A 212 9.55 7.35 7.85
CA PRO A 212 9.36 8.80 7.84
C PRO A 212 8.05 9.19 7.16
N GLU A 213 7.45 10.28 7.63
CA GLU A 213 6.29 10.87 6.96
C GLU A 213 6.62 11.20 5.50
N HIS A 214 5.69 10.90 4.60
CA HIS A 214 5.86 11.11 3.17
C HIS A 214 4.56 11.60 2.51
N GLY A 215 4.67 12.14 1.30
CA GLY A 215 3.56 12.80 0.61
C GLY A 215 2.49 11.89 0.00
N LEU A 216 2.63 10.56 0.05
CA LEU A 216 1.54 9.65 -0.34
C LEU A 216 0.49 9.53 0.76
N ARG A 217 -0.78 9.44 0.34
CA ARG A 217 -1.94 9.08 1.16
C ARG A 217 -2.28 7.61 0.93
N ILE A 218 -3.11 7.05 1.81
CA ILE A 218 -3.51 5.65 1.74
C ILE A 218 -5.02 5.52 1.62
N ALA A 219 -5.44 4.54 0.83
CA ALA A 219 -6.81 4.13 0.71
C ALA A 219 -6.98 2.69 1.25
N THR A 220 -8.10 2.41 1.92
CA THR A 220 -8.42 1.13 2.56
C THR A 220 -9.94 0.86 2.49
N GLY A 221 -10.37 -0.38 2.74
CA GLY A 221 -11.77 -0.78 2.67
C GLY A 221 -12.22 -1.55 3.90
N TYR A 222 -13.47 -1.32 4.34
CA TYR A 222 -14.06 -2.09 5.43
C TYR A 222 -14.23 -3.57 5.06
N ASP A 223 -14.60 -3.87 3.81
CA ASP A 223 -14.73 -5.25 3.34
C ASP A 223 -13.40 -6.03 3.36
N ASP A 224 -12.25 -5.34 3.34
CA ASP A 224 -10.92 -5.96 3.47
C ASP A 224 -10.37 -5.93 4.90
N GLY A 225 -11.01 -5.19 5.81
CA GLY A 225 -10.50 -4.90 7.15
C GLY A 225 -11.48 -5.17 8.29
N TYR A 226 -12.70 -5.65 8.00
CA TYR A 226 -13.77 -5.87 8.98
C TYR A 226 -13.34 -6.81 10.12
N ASN A 227 -12.44 -7.74 9.81
CA ASN A 227 -11.91 -8.73 10.72
C ASN A 227 -10.89 -8.17 11.71
N LEU A 228 -10.29 -6.99 11.43
CA LEU A 228 -9.24 -6.38 12.24
C LEU A 228 -9.81 -5.32 13.18
N THR A 229 -9.13 -5.07 14.30
CA THR A 229 -9.46 -3.91 15.13
C THR A 229 -9.07 -2.60 14.42
N PRO A 230 -9.84 -1.51 14.58
CA PRO A 230 -9.45 -0.20 14.04
C PRO A 230 -8.09 0.28 14.55
N ALA A 231 -7.74 -0.07 15.80
CA ALA A 231 -6.45 0.23 16.40
C ALA A 231 -5.28 -0.40 15.61
N ARG A 232 -5.41 -1.66 15.19
CA ARG A 232 -4.39 -2.38 14.41
C ARG A 232 -4.22 -1.78 13.02
N LEU A 233 -5.33 -1.48 12.35
CA LEU A 233 -5.30 -0.90 11.01
C LEU A 233 -4.63 0.48 11.02
N LEU A 234 -5.02 1.35 11.96
CA LEU A 234 -4.44 2.69 12.11
C LEU A 234 -2.97 2.67 12.54
N ARG A 235 -2.56 1.70 13.37
CA ARG A 235 -1.15 1.49 13.72
C ARG A 235 -0.29 1.28 12.46
N ASN A 236 -0.74 0.40 11.55
CA ASN A 236 -0.03 0.15 10.30
C ASN A 236 0.06 1.42 9.44
N ILE A 237 -1.05 2.15 9.27
CA ILE A 237 -1.08 3.42 8.53
C ILE A 237 -0.06 4.42 9.09
N LEU A 238 -0.08 4.64 10.41
CA LEU A 238 0.78 5.63 11.05
C LEU A 238 2.27 5.26 10.97
N HIS A 239 2.61 4.00 11.26
CA HIS A 239 3.98 3.51 11.29
C HIS A 239 4.59 3.38 9.89
N LEU A 240 3.78 3.24 8.85
CA LEU A 240 4.25 3.23 7.45
C LEU A 240 4.40 4.64 6.86
N GLY A 241 4.25 5.71 7.64
CA GLY A 241 4.54 7.08 7.22
C GLY A 241 3.36 7.81 6.56
N TYR A 242 2.20 7.17 6.41
CA TYR A 242 1.01 7.82 5.86
C TYR A 242 0.42 8.84 6.85
N ARG A 243 0.05 10.02 6.34
CA ARG A 243 -0.61 11.10 7.09
C ARG A 243 -1.77 11.67 6.28
N GLY A 244 -2.48 12.66 6.83
CA GLY A 244 -3.57 13.36 6.15
C GLY A 244 -4.87 12.56 6.15
N ASP A 245 -5.62 12.63 5.05
CA ASP A 245 -6.90 11.94 4.93
C ASP A 245 -6.72 10.50 4.46
N ILE A 246 -7.31 9.55 5.18
CA ILE A 246 -7.48 8.15 4.75
C ILE A 246 -8.70 8.09 3.83
N LEU A 247 -8.55 7.54 2.63
CA LEU A 247 -9.70 7.20 1.79
C LEU A 247 -10.25 5.84 2.24
N HIS A 248 -11.39 5.84 2.92
CA HIS A 248 -11.98 4.64 3.52
C HIS A 248 -13.25 4.22 2.75
N TYR A 249 -13.13 3.18 1.93
CA TYR A 249 -14.27 2.54 1.28
C TYR A 249 -15.09 1.79 2.34
N VAL A 250 -16.35 2.16 2.51
CA VAL A 250 -17.22 1.55 3.54
C VAL A 250 -17.68 0.14 3.19
N GLY A 251 -17.33 -0.33 1.99
CA GLY A 251 -17.62 -1.67 1.50
C GLY A 251 -18.98 -1.77 0.79
N MET A 252 -19.24 -2.96 0.26
CA MET A 252 -20.47 -3.35 -0.42
C MET A 252 -21.20 -4.48 0.30
N SER A 253 -20.60 -5.09 1.34
CA SER A 253 -21.02 -6.40 1.85
C SER A 253 -21.11 -6.52 3.37
N HIS A 254 -20.51 -5.61 4.14
CA HIS A 254 -20.50 -5.70 5.61
C HIS A 254 -21.15 -4.53 6.36
N TYR A 255 -21.73 -3.54 5.67
CA TYR A 255 -22.30 -2.36 6.34
C TYR A 255 -23.81 -2.45 6.62
N PHE A 256 -24.55 -3.21 5.83
CA PHE A 256 -26.01 -3.12 5.77
C PHE A 256 -26.73 -4.04 6.76
N ARG A 257 -27.95 -3.65 7.10
CA ARG A 257 -28.93 -4.55 7.74
C ARG A 257 -29.67 -5.33 6.68
N LEU A 258 -30.17 -6.51 7.05
CA LEU A 258 -30.98 -7.35 6.18
C LEU A 258 -32.38 -7.57 6.75
N GLU A 259 -33.38 -7.65 5.88
CA GLU A 259 -34.72 -8.11 6.21
C GLU A 259 -35.11 -9.33 5.38
N ALA A 260 -35.93 -10.20 5.98
CA ALA A 260 -36.43 -11.38 5.31
C ALA A 260 -37.58 -11.03 4.37
N HIS A 261 -37.51 -11.53 3.14
CA HIS A 261 -38.60 -11.45 2.16
C HIS A 261 -38.65 -12.71 1.31
N GLY A 262 -39.75 -13.47 1.40
CA GLY A 262 -39.80 -14.83 0.85
C GLY A 262 -38.70 -15.70 1.47
N ASP A 263 -37.93 -16.39 0.63
CA ASP A 263 -36.80 -17.24 1.05
C ASP A 263 -35.45 -16.48 1.11
N GLY A 264 -35.45 -15.16 0.86
CA GLY A 264 -34.25 -14.34 0.75
C GLY A 264 -34.07 -13.32 1.88
N LEU A 265 -32.85 -12.78 1.97
CA LEU A 265 -32.49 -11.67 2.87
C LEU A 265 -31.99 -10.49 2.03
N TYR A 266 -32.59 -9.32 2.22
CA TYR A 266 -32.33 -8.15 1.38
C TYR A 266 -32.00 -6.90 2.20
N ALA A 267 -31.21 -6.00 1.63
CA ALA A 267 -30.79 -4.77 2.28
C ALA A 267 -31.98 -3.95 2.78
N SER A 268 -31.93 -3.55 4.05
CA SER A 268 -33.04 -2.89 4.74
C SER A 268 -32.58 -1.67 5.54
N LEU A 269 -33.51 -0.75 5.75
CA LEU A 269 -33.40 0.37 6.70
C LEU A 269 -34.23 0.12 7.98
N ALA A 270 -34.85 -1.05 8.11
CA ALA A 270 -35.63 -1.43 9.29
C ALA A 270 -34.71 -1.64 10.50
N GLY A 271 -35.03 -0.95 11.60
CA GLY A 271 -34.25 -1.00 12.84
C GLY A 271 -32.93 -0.22 12.80
N GLY A 272 -32.67 0.55 11.73
CA GLY A 272 -31.47 1.38 11.59
C GLY A 272 -30.91 1.37 10.16
N VAL A 273 -29.92 2.23 9.89
CA VAL A 273 -29.30 2.31 8.56
C VAL A 273 -28.14 1.33 8.42
N LEU A 274 -27.24 1.31 9.41
CA LEU A 274 -26.07 0.44 9.43
C LEU A 274 -26.29 -0.74 10.38
N ALA A 275 -25.67 -1.87 10.09
CA ALA A 275 -25.60 -2.99 11.03
C ALA A 275 -24.87 -2.57 12.31
N GLY A 276 -25.27 -3.13 13.45
CA GLY A 276 -24.67 -2.85 14.76
C GLY A 276 -23.14 -2.99 14.77
N PRO A 277 -22.59 -4.13 14.30
CA PRO A 277 -21.15 -4.35 14.19
C PRO A 277 -20.45 -3.30 13.33
N CYS A 278 -21.00 -2.98 12.16
CA CYS A 278 -20.45 -1.95 11.27
C CYS A 278 -20.39 -0.58 11.96
N ALA A 279 -21.47 -0.17 12.61
CA ALA A 279 -21.53 1.12 13.31
C ALA A 279 -20.54 1.19 14.48
N ALA A 280 -20.39 0.10 15.25
CA ALA A 280 -19.44 0.02 16.36
C ALA A 280 -17.99 0.17 15.88
N TRP A 281 -17.61 -0.58 14.84
CA TRP A 281 -16.27 -0.53 14.25
C TRP A 281 -15.93 0.86 13.72
N HIS A 282 -16.81 1.47 12.92
CA HIS A 282 -16.55 2.76 12.29
C HIS A 282 -16.53 3.92 13.27
N ARG A 283 -17.32 3.88 14.36
CA ARG A 283 -17.24 4.87 15.44
C ARG A 283 -15.88 4.81 16.14
N ASP A 284 -15.37 3.62 16.43
CA ASP A 284 -14.04 3.45 17.01
C ASP A 284 -12.93 3.90 16.04
N PHE A 285 -13.03 3.54 14.77
CA PHE A 285 -12.12 3.97 13.71
C PHE A 285 -12.06 5.51 13.59
N ALA A 286 -13.21 6.17 13.49
CA ALA A 286 -13.30 7.62 13.35
C ALA A 286 -12.68 8.37 14.54
N ARG A 287 -13.03 7.94 15.76
CA ARG A 287 -12.49 8.52 17.01
C ARG A 287 -10.97 8.37 17.10
N ARG A 288 -10.43 7.20 16.73
CA ARG A 288 -8.99 6.94 16.75
C ARG A 288 -8.25 7.68 15.64
N ALA A 289 -8.79 7.72 14.43
CA ALA A 289 -8.23 8.50 13.34
C ALA A 289 -8.11 9.97 13.74
N LYS A 290 -9.17 10.54 14.32
CA LYS A 290 -9.15 11.91 14.87
C LYS A 290 -8.06 12.10 15.93
N ALA A 291 -7.95 11.17 16.88
CA ALA A 291 -6.95 11.24 17.95
C ALA A 291 -5.51 11.18 17.42
N LEU A 292 -5.29 10.53 16.27
CA LEU A 292 -4.01 10.45 15.58
C LEU A 292 -3.75 11.64 14.63
N GLY A 293 -4.67 12.60 14.55
CA GLY A 293 -4.57 13.74 13.62
C GLY A 293 -4.81 13.36 12.16
N LEU A 294 -5.42 12.21 11.90
CA LEU A 294 -5.79 11.74 10.56
C LEU A 294 -7.23 12.17 10.25
N GLY A 295 -7.48 12.52 8.99
CA GLY A 295 -8.84 12.69 8.47
C GLY A 295 -9.34 11.42 7.79
N VAL A 296 -10.63 11.38 7.47
CA VAL A 296 -11.26 10.24 6.79
C VAL A 296 -12.15 10.78 5.68
N ILE A 297 -11.98 10.24 4.47
CA ILE A 297 -12.92 10.37 3.36
C ILE A 297 -13.76 9.11 3.36
N TRP A 298 -15.06 9.25 3.63
CA TRP A 298 -16.01 8.15 3.60
C TRP A 298 -16.42 7.88 2.15
N SER A 299 -16.01 6.75 1.60
CA SER A 299 -16.30 6.37 0.23
C SER A 299 -17.42 5.34 0.20
N LEU A 300 -18.52 5.67 -0.49
CA LEU A 300 -19.68 4.80 -0.70
C LEU A 300 -19.85 4.58 -2.21
N SER A 301 -19.84 3.32 -2.64
CA SER A 301 -20.08 2.94 -4.03
C SER A 301 -21.57 2.84 -4.36
N TYR A 302 -21.91 2.79 -5.65
CA TYR A 302 -23.24 2.37 -6.13
C TYR A 302 -23.34 0.84 -6.19
N GLU A 303 -22.52 0.13 -5.44
CA GLU A 303 -22.32 -1.31 -5.50
C GLU A 303 -22.86 -1.98 -4.23
N LEU A 304 -23.48 -3.14 -4.37
CA LEU A 304 -24.01 -3.92 -3.26
C LEU A 304 -23.83 -5.41 -3.55
N LEU A 305 -23.63 -6.23 -2.52
CA LEU A 305 -23.55 -7.68 -2.69
C LEU A 305 -24.83 -8.24 -3.33
N ASP A 306 -24.70 -8.96 -4.45
CA ASP A 306 -25.82 -9.23 -5.37
C ASP A 306 -26.94 -10.04 -4.71
N GLN A 307 -26.57 -11.01 -3.86
CA GLN A 307 -27.51 -11.89 -3.17
C GLN A 307 -28.39 -11.15 -2.14
N HIS A 308 -28.00 -9.94 -1.73
CA HIS A 308 -28.73 -9.11 -0.77
C HIS A 308 -29.33 -7.85 -1.40
N CYS A 309 -29.18 -7.70 -2.72
CA CYS A 309 -29.73 -6.59 -3.47
C CYS A 309 -31.13 -6.91 -3.99
N TRP A 310 -32.08 -5.99 -3.80
CA TRP A 310 -33.42 -6.10 -4.35
C TRP A 310 -33.40 -6.19 -5.87
N GLY A 311 -34.22 -7.06 -6.44
CA GLY A 311 -34.18 -7.37 -7.87
C GLY A 311 -34.50 -6.20 -8.79
N ASP A 312 -35.31 -5.25 -8.34
CA ASP A 312 -35.69 -4.00 -9.03
C ASP A 312 -34.65 -2.88 -8.87
N TRP A 313 -33.74 -2.99 -7.90
CA TRP A 313 -32.65 -2.04 -7.72
C TRP A 313 -31.49 -2.28 -8.68
N LYS A 314 -31.32 -3.51 -9.19
CA LYS A 314 -30.20 -3.92 -10.04
C LYS A 314 -30.27 -3.26 -11.42
N GLN A 315 -29.15 -2.73 -11.89
CA GLN A 315 -28.98 -2.42 -13.31
C GLN A 315 -29.06 -3.70 -14.15
N ARG A 316 -29.59 -3.62 -15.38
CA ARG A 316 -29.77 -4.78 -16.27
C ARG A 316 -29.38 -4.49 -17.70
N ALA A 317 -28.79 -5.48 -18.37
CA ALA A 317 -28.66 -5.51 -19.82
C ALA A 317 -30.01 -5.77 -20.49
N ALA A 318 -30.10 -5.56 -21.81
CA ALA A 318 -31.36 -5.65 -22.56
C ALA A 318 -32.03 -7.03 -22.52
N ASP A 319 -31.25 -8.10 -22.36
CA ASP A 319 -31.71 -9.49 -22.20
C ASP A 319 -32.19 -9.81 -20.77
N GLY A 320 -32.14 -8.82 -19.85
CA GLY A 320 -32.52 -8.95 -18.46
C GLY A 320 -31.38 -9.39 -17.53
N SER A 321 -30.18 -9.69 -18.06
CA SER A 321 -29.03 -10.09 -17.25
C SER A 321 -28.63 -8.98 -16.27
N PRO A 322 -28.43 -9.29 -14.97
CA PRO A 322 -28.04 -8.29 -13.98
C PRO A 322 -26.62 -7.81 -14.19
N ALA A 323 -26.35 -6.56 -13.82
CA ALA A 323 -25.03 -5.95 -13.81
C ALA A 323 -24.14 -6.54 -12.70
N GLN A 324 -23.69 -7.78 -12.87
CA GLN A 324 -22.84 -8.47 -11.91
C GLN A 324 -21.35 -8.21 -12.17
N THR A 325 -20.59 -8.00 -11.11
CA THR A 325 -19.13 -7.88 -11.18
C THR A 325 -18.44 -9.24 -11.26
N GLY A 326 -17.13 -9.25 -11.52
CA GLY A 326 -16.33 -10.47 -11.64
C GLY A 326 -15.97 -11.16 -10.32
N TRP A 327 -16.42 -10.66 -9.17
CA TRP A 327 -16.12 -11.23 -7.86
C TRP A 327 -16.95 -12.48 -7.56
N SER A 328 -16.52 -13.29 -6.58
CA SER A 328 -17.24 -14.47 -6.11
C SER A 328 -17.37 -14.47 -4.58
N PRO A 329 -18.61 -14.44 -4.04
CA PRO A 329 -19.87 -14.17 -4.74
C PRO A 329 -19.88 -12.78 -5.40
N PRO A 330 -20.66 -12.58 -6.48
CA PRO A 330 -20.67 -11.31 -7.21
C PRO A 330 -21.40 -10.23 -6.43
N SER A 331 -21.05 -9.00 -6.72
CA SER A 331 -21.85 -7.83 -6.40
C SER A 331 -22.65 -7.37 -7.62
N THR A 332 -23.49 -6.36 -7.42
CA THR A 332 -24.23 -5.72 -8.49
C THR A 332 -24.31 -4.21 -8.32
N LEU A 333 -24.42 -3.51 -9.44
CA LEU A 333 -24.54 -2.06 -9.47
C LEU A 333 -26.02 -1.66 -9.34
N LEU A 334 -26.27 -0.72 -8.44
CA LEU A 334 -27.57 -0.12 -8.17
C LEU A 334 -27.91 0.87 -9.29
N SER A 335 -29.16 0.85 -9.75
CA SER A 335 -29.62 1.67 -10.86
C SER A 335 -29.77 3.14 -10.44
N PRO A 336 -29.04 4.09 -11.07
CA PRO A 336 -29.22 5.53 -10.88
C PRO A 336 -30.64 6.03 -11.12
N ALA A 337 -31.43 5.31 -11.93
CA ALA A 337 -32.81 5.65 -12.23
C ALA A 337 -33.80 5.20 -11.14
N HIS A 338 -33.39 4.29 -10.24
CA HIS A 338 -34.29 3.70 -9.27
C HIS A 338 -34.34 4.51 -7.97
N GLY A 339 -35.48 5.17 -7.71
CA GLY A 339 -35.66 6.05 -6.56
C GLY A 339 -35.42 5.38 -5.19
N GLY A 340 -35.84 4.13 -5.01
CA GLY A 340 -35.63 3.34 -3.78
C GLY A 340 -34.16 3.08 -3.48
N ALA A 341 -33.44 2.41 -4.40
CA ALA A 341 -31.98 2.25 -4.35
C ALA A 341 -31.22 3.56 -4.06
N MET A 342 -31.56 4.66 -4.76
CA MET A 342 -30.90 5.94 -4.53
C MET A 342 -31.26 6.57 -3.18
N ALA A 343 -32.48 6.36 -2.67
CA ALA A 343 -32.85 6.76 -1.31
C ALA A 343 -32.10 5.97 -0.24
N TYR A 344 -31.89 4.67 -0.48
CA TYR A 344 -31.08 3.81 0.37
C TYR A 344 -29.64 4.30 0.46
N LEU A 345 -28.97 4.55 -0.68
CA LEU A 345 -27.61 5.10 -0.69
C LEU A 345 -27.50 6.44 0.04
N ARG A 346 -28.49 7.33 -0.11
CA ARG A 346 -28.54 8.59 0.65
C ARG A 346 -28.61 8.37 2.15
N ALA A 347 -29.44 7.42 2.61
CA ALA A 347 -29.52 7.10 4.04
C ALA A 347 -28.17 6.60 4.58
N VAL A 348 -27.51 5.69 3.84
CA VAL A 348 -26.19 5.14 4.19
C VAL A 348 -25.13 6.25 4.25
N ALA A 349 -25.09 7.12 3.24
CA ALA A 349 -24.19 8.26 3.21
C ALA A 349 -24.35 9.16 4.45
N LEU A 350 -25.60 9.50 4.79
CA LEU A 350 -25.91 10.32 5.97
C LEU A 350 -25.53 9.65 7.29
N ALA A 351 -25.59 8.32 7.38
CA ALA A 351 -25.15 7.59 8.56
C ALA A 351 -23.62 7.69 8.77
N PHE A 352 -22.82 7.56 7.71
CA PHE A 352 -21.37 7.74 7.79
C PHE A 352 -20.96 9.20 8.02
N VAL A 353 -21.66 10.15 7.42
CA VAL A 353 -21.52 11.58 7.74
C VAL A 353 -21.76 11.83 9.22
N GLY A 354 -22.82 11.23 9.79
CA GLY A 354 -23.11 11.31 11.22
C GLY A 354 -21.96 10.76 12.10
N ILE A 355 -21.36 9.62 11.72
CA ILE A 355 -20.18 9.08 12.42
C ILE A 355 -19.00 10.07 12.37
N ALA A 356 -18.78 10.74 11.23
CA ALA A 356 -17.74 11.75 11.09
C ALA A 356 -17.98 12.95 12.03
N GLU A 357 -19.20 13.46 12.06
CA GLU A 357 -19.62 14.59 12.92
C GLU A 357 -19.48 14.23 14.40
N ASP A 358 -19.96 13.06 14.81
CA ASP A 358 -19.87 12.56 16.20
C ASP A 358 -18.41 12.45 16.67
N ALA A 359 -17.48 12.09 15.77
CA ALA A 359 -16.05 12.02 16.05
C ALA A 359 -15.33 13.38 15.95
N GLY A 360 -16.01 14.45 15.53
CA GLY A 360 -15.41 15.77 15.30
C GLY A 360 -14.41 15.78 14.12
N LEU A 361 -14.60 14.92 13.13
CA LEU A 361 -13.85 14.92 11.87
C LEU A 361 -14.43 15.97 10.92
N ALA A 362 -13.58 16.52 10.05
CA ALA A 362 -14.08 17.27 8.89
C ALA A 362 -14.85 16.31 7.98
N VAL A 363 -16.07 16.67 7.58
CA VAL A 363 -16.91 15.80 6.75
C VAL A 363 -16.36 15.79 5.32
N ARG A 364 -15.82 14.65 4.90
CA ARG A 364 -15.42 14.39 3.52
C ARG A 364 -16.09 13.11 3.04
N PHE A 365 -16.77 13.21 1.91
CA PHE A 365 -17.57 12.10 1.37
C PHE A 365 -17.28 11.89 -0.10
N GLN A 366 -16.81 10.69 -0.46
CA GLN A 366 -16.63 10.30 -1.86
C GLN A 366 -17.88 9.54 -2.33
N ILE A 367 -18.44 9.99 -3.44
CA ILE A 367 -19.35 9.18 -4.26
C ILE A 367 -18.48 8.26 -5.11
N GLY A 368 -18.37 7.00 -4.68
CA GLY A 368 -17.62 5.94 -5.30
C GLY A 368 -18.44 5.24 -6.39
N GLU A 369 -17.73 4.72 -7.38
CA GLU A 369 -18.26 3.87 -8.44
C GLU A 369 -19.64 4.24 -9.05
N PRO A 370 -19.94 5.52 -9.33
CA PRO A 370 -21.25 5.87 -9.85
C PRO A 370 -21.22 5.70 -11.37
N TRP A 371 -21.39 4.48 -11.88
CA TRP A 371 -21.44 4.24 -13.33
C TRP A 371 -22.52 3.23 -13.72
N TRP A 372 -22.94 3.34 -14.98
CA TRP A 372 -23.66 2.30 -15.68
C TRP A 372 -22.69 1.16 -16.00
N TRP A 373 -23.02 -0.04 -15.54
CA TRP A 373 -22.21 -1.23 -15.77
C TRP A 373 -22.15 -1.55 -17.26
N VAL A 374 -20.96 -1.95 -17.71
CA VAL A 374 -20.72 -2.44 -19.05
C VAL A 374 -20.25 -3.88 -18.92
N MET A 375 -21.02 -4.81 -19.49
CA MET A 375 -20.67 -6.22 -19.54
C MET A 375 -19.35 -6.41 -20.30
N ALA A 376 -18.64 -7.52 -20.05
CA ALA A 376 -17.37 -7.81 -20.72
C ALA A 376 -17.47 -7.89 -22.27
N ASP A 377 -18.67 -8.12 -22.80
CA ASP A 377 -19.00 -8.13 -24.23
C ASP A 377 -19.40 -6.75 -24.80
N GLY A 378 -19.44 -5.70 -23.97
CA GLY A 378 -19.76 -4.32 -24.34
C GLY A 378 -21.22 -3.91 -24.13
N ARG A 379 -22.12 -4.82 -23.73
CA ARG A 379 -23.52 -4.47 -23.45
C ARG A 379 -23.64 -3.52 -22.26
N LEU A 380 -24.37 -2.43 -22.46
CA LEU A 380 -24.60 -1.41 -21.44
C LEU A 380 -25.84 -1.76 -20.59
N CYS A 381 -25.72 -1.68 -19.27
CA CYS A 381 -26.78 -2.06 -18.33
C CYS A 381 -27.75 -0.91 -18.00
N ILE A 382 -28.44 -0.39 -19.02
CA ILE A 382 -29.44 0.70 -18.89
C ILE A 382 -30.89 0.22 -19.13
N HIS A 383 -31.16 -1.08 -18.97
CA HIS A 383 -32.43 -1.72 -19.35
C HIS A 383 -33.19 -2.32 -18.16
N ASP A 384 -32.90 -1.90 -16.92
CA ASP A 384 -33.78 -2.16 -15.79
C ASP A 384 -35.10 -1.39 -15.92
N ALA A 385 -36.12 -1.75 -15.14
CA ALA A 385 -37.46 -1.18 -15.28
C ALA A 385 -37.49 0.34 -15.06
N ALA A 386 -36.70 0.85 -14.11
CA ALA A 386 -36.64 2.29 -13.82
C ALA A 386 -35.89 3.04 -14.92
N ALA A 387 -34.78 2.49 -15.41
CA ALA A 387 -34.02 3.06 -16.52
C ALA A 387 -34.83 3.08 -17.82
N ARG A 388 -35.56 2.01 -18.15
CA ARG A 388 -36.48 1.98 -19.31
C ARG A 388 -37.55 3.06 -19.20
N ALA A 389 -38.18 3.22 -18.03
CA ALA A 389 -39.18 4.26 -17.82
C ALA A 389 -38.58 5.68 -18.00
N ALA A 390 -37.36 5.90 -17.51
CA ALA A 390 -36.69 7.20 -17.57
C ALA A 390 -36.11 7.53 -18.97
N LEU A 391 -35.68 6.51 -19.72
CA LEU A 391 -35.01 6.66 -21.02
C LEU A 391 -35.93 6.42 -22.23
N GLY A 392 -37.20 6.07 -22.00
CA GLY A 392 -38.16 5.79 -23.07
C GLY A 392 -37.97 4.42 -23.73
N ASP A 393 -37.59 3.41 -22.93
CA ASP A 393 -37.35 2.01 -23.33
C ASP A 393 -36.47 1.89 -24.59
N PRO A 394 -35.21 2.37 -24.52
CA PRO A 394 -34.34 2.42 -25.68
C PRO A 394 -34.00 1.02 -26.20
N ALA A 395 -33.70 0.93 -27.51
CA ALA A 395 -33.14 -0.28 -28.11
C ALA A 395 -31.81 -0.69 -27.42
N PRO A 396 -31.42 -1.97 -27.47
CA PRO A 396 -30.17 -2.45 -26.87
C PRO A 396 -28.95 -1.62 -27.30
N GLN A 397 -28.09 -1.27 -26.34
CA GLN A 397 -26.84 -0.55 -26.59
C GLN A 397 -25.63 -1.44 -26.30
N ASN A 398 -24.77 -1.66 -27.30
CA ASN A 398 -23.47 -2.30 -27.13
C ASN A 398 -22.36 -1.31 -27.49
N LEU A 399 -21.53 -0.93 -26.52
CA LEU A 399 -20.50 0.11 -26.67
C LEU A 399 -19.36 -0.26 -27.62
N ARG A 400 -19.25 -1.54 -28.02
CA ARG A 400 -18.30 -2.01 -29.05
C ARG A 400 -18.86 -1.96 -30.47
N GLU A 401 -20.13 -1.58 -30.61
CA GLU A 401 -20.88 -1.46 -31.86
C GLU A 401 -21.37 0.00 -32.03
N PRO A 402 -21.93 0.37 -33.19
CA PRO A 402 -22.63 1.65 -33.31
C PRO A 402 -23.76 1.78 -32.28
N VAL A 403 -23.74 2.86 -31.50
CA VAL A 403 -24.72 3.19 -30.45
C VAL A 403 -25.46 4.47 -30.77
N ASP A 404 -26.59 4.72 -30.09
CA ASP A 404 -27.30 6.00 -30.16
C ASP A 404 -26.70 6.99 -29.13
N PRO A 405 -26.00 8.06 -29.58
CA PRO A 405 -25.40 9.03 -28.68
C PRO A 405 -26.41 9.74 -27.79
N MET A 406 -27.66 9.93 -28.24
CA MET A 406 -28.70 10.60 -27.45
C MET A 406 -29.14 9.75 -26.27
N VAL A 407 -29.24 8.43 -26.45
CA VAL A 407 -29.57 7.49 -25.36
C VAL A 407 -28.45 7.51 -24.31
N LEU A 408 -27.19 7.48 -24.74
CA LEU A 408 -26.05 7.51 -23.82
C LEU A 408 -25.93 8.86 -23.09
N ASP A 409 -26.17 9.99 -23.77
CA ASP A 409 -26.19 11.32 -23.14
C ASP A 409 -27.33 11.42 -22.11
N ALA A 410 -28.51 10.84 -22.40
CA ALA A 410 -29.63 10.77 -21.46
C ALA A 410 -29.31 9.89 -20.24
N ALA A 411 -28.68 8.72 -20.46
CA ALA A 411 -28.20 7.87 -19.37
C ALA A 411 -27.16 8.60 -18.50
N GLY A 412 -26.27 9.38 -19.12
CA GLY A 412 -25.31 10.24 -18.43
C GLY A 412 -25.99 11.35 -17.61
N ALA A 413 -27.07 11.95 -18.13
CA ALA A 413 -27.84 12.94 -17.40
C ALA A 413 -28.53 12.34 -16.16
N LEU A 414 -29.06 11.12 -16.25
CA LEU A 414 -29.62 10.39 -15.09
C LEU A 414 -28.55 10.10 -14.03
N LEU A 415 -27.37 9.67 -14.46
CA LEU A 415 -26.26 9.42 -13.56
C LEU A 415 -25.81 10.70 -12.84
N ALA A 416 -25.67 11.80 -13.57
CA ALA A 416 -25.37 13.12 -12.99
C ALA A 416 -26.45 13.56 -11.99
N ALA A 417 -27.73 13.40 -12.30
CA ALA A 417 -28.81 13.76 -11.41
C ALA A 417 -28.79 12.96 -10.09
N SER A 418 -28.55 11.64 -10.17
CA SER A 418 -28.49 10.80 -8.97
C SER A 418 -27.31 11.16 -8.05
N THR A 419 -26.14 11.42 -8.63
CA THR A 419 -24.93 11.82 -7.89
C THR A 419 -25.07 13.22 -7.27
N PHE A 420 -25.76 14.15 -7.95
CA PHE A 420 -26.12 15.44 -7.36
C PHE A 420 -27.06 15.30 -6.16
N ALA A 421 -28.09 14.45 -6.27
CA ALA A 421 -29.00 14.22 -5.16
C ALA A 421 -28.28 13.67 -3.91
N LEU A 422 -27.27 12.81 -4.10
CA LEU A 422 -26.44 12.30 -3.01
C LEU A 422 -25.52 13.40 -2.42
N ARG A 423 -24.84 14.16 -3.28
CA ARG A 423 -24.03 15.34 -2.88
C ARG A 423 -24.86 16.33 -2.07
N ASP A 424 -26.03 16.69 -2.57
CA ASP A 424 -26.89 17.72 -1.98
C ASP A 424 -27.45 17.24 -0.64
N ALA A 425 -27.75 15.95 -0.48
CA ALA A 425 -28.11 15.39 0.81
C ALA A 425 -26.97 15.50 1.84
N VAL A 426 -25.73 15.17 1.44
CA VAL A 426 -24.55 15.31 2.30
C VAL A 426 -24.33 16.77 2.69
N LYS A 427 -24.35 17.70 1.73
CA LYS A 427 -24.18 19.14 1.99
C LYS A 427 -25.33 19.74 2.79
N ALA A 428 -26.56 19.25 2.64
CA ALA A 428 -27.69 19.67 3.46
C ALA A 428 -27.52 19.26 4.92
N ARG A 429 -26.96 18.06 5.19
CA ARG A 429 -26.65 17.60 6.54
C ARG A 429 -25.46 18.36 7.14
N ALA A 430 -24.40 18.51 6.36
CA ALA A 430 -23.15 19.15 6.77
C ALA A 430 -22.75 20.22 5.73
N PRO A 431 -23.15 21.50 5.91
CA PRO A 431 -22.89 22.57 4.92
C PRO A 431 -21.42 22.81 4.58
N GLY A 432 -20.50 22.46 5.49
CA GLY A 432 -19.05 22.53 5.27
C GLY A 432 -18.43 21.26 4.69
N ALA A 433 -19.24 20.27 4.28
CA ALA A 433 -18.74 19.02 3.75
C ALA A 433 -18.05 19.19 2.40
N GLU A 434 -16.92 18.51 2.25
CA GLU A 434 -16.24 18.33 0.97
C GLU A 434 -16.77 17.04 0.33
N VAL A 435 -17.39 17.16 -0.84
CA VAL A 435 -17.93 16.03 -1.60
C VAL A 435 -17.07 15.77 -2.83
N LEU A 436 -16.58 14.54 -2.92
CA LEU A 436 -15.66 14.08 -3.94
C LEU A 436 -16.37 13.09 -4.87
N LEU A 437 -15.91 13.01 -6.12
CA LEU A 437 -16.48 12.09 -7.12
C LEU A 437 -15.37 11.23 -7.72
N LEU A 438 -15.55 9.91 -7.73
CA LEU A 438 -14.62 8.96 -8.36
C LEU A 438 -14.97 8.72 -9.83
N ALA A 439 -13.95 8.69 -10.69
CA ALA A 439 -14.04 8.23 -12.07
C ALA A 439 -12.96 7.18 -12.38
N TYR A 440 -13.40 6.00 -12.80
CA TYR A 440 -12.52 4.91 -13.24
C TYR A 440 -12.21 5.02 -14.73
N LEU A 441 -11.05 5.57 -15.05
CA LEU A 441 -10.68 5.92 -16.43
C LEU A 441 -10.51 4.72 -17.38
N PRO A 442 -9.97 3.55 -16.95
CA PRO A 442 -9.71 2.44 -17.86
C PRO A 442 -10.91 1.96 -18.66
N THR A 443 -12.08 1.83 -18.01
CA THR A 443 -13.32 1.43 -18.70
C THR A 443 -13.99 2.60 -19.39
N VAL A 444 -14.01 3.78 -18.75
CA VAL A 444 -14.75 4.96 -19.23
C VAL A 444 -14.15 5.56 -20.49
N LEU A 445 -12.83 5.42 -20.67
CA LEU A 445 -12.07 5.96 -21.79
C LEU A 445 -11.37 4.85 -22.59
N ASP A 446 -11.89 3.62 -22.54
CA ASP A 446 -11.41 2.52 -23.38
C ASP A 446 -11.55 2.90 -24.87
N PRO A 447 -10.46 2.88 -25.67
CA PRO A 447 -10.53 3.13 -27.11
C PRO A 447 -11.47 2.20 -27.88
N ALA A 448 -11.76 1.00 -27.36
CA ALA A 448 -12.73 0.07 -27.94
C ALA A 448 -14.19 0.47 -27.67
N MET A 449 -14.43 1.40 -26.75
CA MET A 449 -15.76 1.89 -26.36
C MET A 449 -15.77 3.43 -26.29
N PRO A 450 -15.49 4.14 -27.40
CA PRO A 450 -15.22 5.58 -27.40
C PRO A 450 -16.40 6.45 -26.90
N GLU A 451 -17.61 5.92 -26.97
CA GLU A 451 -18.84 6.59 -26.54
C GLU A 451 -19.18 6.35 -25.05
N ALA A 452 -18.50 5.45 -24.34
CA ALA A 452 -18.74 5.12 -22.93
C ALA A 452 -18.76 6.37 -22.02
N LYS A 453 -17.87 7.33 -22.30
CA LYS A 453 -17.77 8.64 -21.61
C LYS A 453 -19.05 9.47 -21.61
N ARG A 454 -20.00 9.23 -22.53
CA ARG A 454 -21.29 9.92 -22.55
C ARG A 454 -22.16 9.50 -21.37
N ALA A 455 -22.25 8.20 -21.14
CA ALA A 455 -23.02 7.62 -20.04
C ALA A 455 -22.26 7.67 -18.70
N ASN A 456 -20.94 7.45 -18.70
CA ASN A 456 -20.15 7.23 -17.47
C ASN A 456 -19.12 8.33 -17.15
N LEU A 457 -19.11 9.43 -17.90
CA LEU A 457 -18.38 10.65 -17.57
C LEU A 457 -19.19 11.88 -18.01
N PRO A 458 -20.45 12.03 -17.57
CA PRO A 458 -21.34 13.05 -18.09
C PRO A 458 -20.81 14.48 -17.89
N ILE A 459 -21.10 15.38 -18.85
CA ILE A 459 -20.70 16.80 -18.78
C ILE A 459 -21.31 17.51 -17.56
N GLY A 460 -22.43 17.01 -17.02
CA GLY A 460 -23.00 17.51 -15.77
C GLY A 460 -21.97 17.51 -14.61
N TRP A 461 -21.03 16.58 -14.59
CA TRP A 461 -19.99 16.52 -13.56
C TRP A 461 -18.90 17.58 -13.67
N ALA A 462 -18.90 18.38 -14.74
CA ALA A 462 -17.88 19.40 -14.95
C ALA A 462 -17.78 20.37 -13.76
N SER A 463 -16.58 20.85 -13.51
CA SER A 463 -16.26 21.78 -12.45
C SER A 463 -17.17 23.02 -12.53
N PRO A 464 -17.74 23.48 -11.40
CA PRO A 464 -17.42 23.10 -10.03
C PRO A 464 -18.43 22.13 -9.37
N ALA A 465 -19.04 21.20 -10.11
CA ALA A 465 -20.15 20.37 -9.60
C ALA A 465 -19.84 19.57 -8.32
N PHE A 466 -18.59 19.09 -8.16
CA PHE A 466 -18.07 18.46 -6.95
C PHE A 466 -16.87 19.24 -6.44
N ASP A 467 -16.51 19.08 -5.17
CA ASP A 467 -15.39 19.82 -4.59
C ASP A 467 -14.05 19.31 -5.16
N VAL A 468 -13.92 17.99 -5.29
CA VAL A 468 -12.73 17.31 -5.83
C VAL A 468 -13.14 16.19 -6.80
N LEU A 469 -12.47 16.12 -7.96
CA LEU A 469 -12.55 14.98 -8.88
C LEU A 469 -11.44 13.98 -8.57
N GLN A 470 -11.78 12.71 -8.36
CA GLN A 470 -10.82 11.65 -8.11
C GLN A 470 -10.67 10.79 -9.36
N LEU A 471 -9.46 10.72 -9.89
CA LEU A 471 -9.14 9.94 -11.08
C LEU A 471 -8.39 8.67 -10.67
N GLU A 472 -8.90 7.55 -11.13
CA GLU A 472 -8.35 6.22 -10.89
C GLU A 472 -8.08 5.51 -12.20
N ASP A 473 -6.91 4.87 -12.30
CA ASP A 473 -6.48 4.14 -13.49
C ASP A 473 -5.59 2.93 -13.17
N TYR A 474 -5.90 2.24 -12.06
CA TYR A 474 -5.01 1.21 -11.50
C TYR A 474 -4.67 0.08 -12.47
N ASP A 475 -5.55 -0.32 -13.38
CA ASP A 475 -5.25 -1.36 -14.39
C ASP A 475 -4.06 -0.94 -15.27
N TRP A 476 -4.03 0.33 -15.69
CA TRP A 476 -2.94 0.86 -16.50
C TRP A 476 -1.70 1.15 -15.66
N ALA A 477 -1.86 1.61 -14.42
CA ALA A 477 -0.74 1.83 -13.51
C ALA A 477 -0.01 0.52 -13.18
N ALA A 478 -0.74 -0.55 -12.84
CA ALA A 478 -0.20 -1.89 -12.58
C ALA A 478 0.50 -2.47 -13.83
N ALA A 479 -0.05 -2.24 -15.02
CA ALA A 479 0.57 -2.64 -16.28
C ALA A 479 1.73 -1.73 -16.73
N GLY A 480 2.03 -0.63 -16.02
CA GLY A 480 3.06 0.35 -16.41
C GLY A 480 2.71 1.17 -17.66
N ASN A 481 1.44 1.22 -18.07
CA ASN A 481 0.99 1.90 -19.29
C ASN A 481 0.78 3.41 -19.06
N ALA A 482 1.88 4.12 -18.79
CA ALA A 482 1.87 5.57 -18.52
C ALA A 482 1.19 6.39 -19.63
N ALA A 483 1.36 5.98 -20.90
CA ALA A 483 0.79 6.69 -22.03
C ALA A 483 -0.75 6.65 -22.06
N ALA A 484 -1.37 5.53 -21.64
CA ALA A 484 -2.81 5.45 -21.51
C ALA A 484 -3.32 6.35 -20.38
N SER A 485 -2.69 6.30 -19.20
CA SER A 485 -2.96 7.19 -18.08
C SER A 485 -2.92 8.67 -18.48
N GLU A 486 -1.84 9.11 -19.14
CA GLU A 486 -1.66 10.52 -19.53
C GLU A 486 -2.73 11.00 -20.51
N ARG A 487 -3.05 10.19 -21.53
CA ARG A 487 -4.12 10.52 -22.49
C ARG A 487 -5.48 10.60 -21.81
N ALA A 488 -5.78 9.65 -20.93
CA ALA A 488 -7.07 9.56 -20.27
C ALA A 488 -7.28 10.70 -19.27
N VAL A 489 -6.24 11.03 -18.50
CA VAL A 489 -6.20 12.20 -17.62
C VAL A 489 -6.44 13.48 -18.42
N ALA A 490 -5.71 13.70 -19.52
CA ALA A 490 -5.88 14.90 -20.34
C ALA A 490 -7.30 14.99 -20.94
N ALA A 491 -7.88 13.85 -21.33
CA ALA A 491 -9.26 13.78 -21.81
C ALA A 491 -10.28 14.11 -20.71
N ALA A 492 -10.10 13.59 -19.49
CA ALA A 492 -10.95 13.89 -18.35
C ALA A 492 -10.84 15.37 -17.93
N GLU A 493 -9.63 15.94 -17.92
CA GLU A 493 -9.38 17.34 -17.63
C GLU A 493 -10.02 18.27 -18.66
N SER A 494 -9.85 17.97 -19.96
CA SER A 494 -10.49 18.72 -21.04
C SER A 494 -12.02 18.65 -20.96
N ARG A 495 -12.56 17.49 -20.58
CA ARG A 495 -14.00 17.24 -20.52
C ARG A 495 -14.68 17.86 -19.30
N LEU A 496 -14.05 17.79 -18.12
CA LEU A 496 -14.66 18.18 -16.85
C LEU A 496 -14.06 19.45 -16.22
N GLY A 497 -12.90 19.93 -16.66
CA GLY A 497 -12.38 21.25 -16.28
C GLY A 497 -11.93 21.41 -14.82
N TYR A 498 -11.63 20.32 -14.09
CA TYR A 498 -11.08 20.42 -12.74
C TYR A 498 -9.58 20.76 -12.79
N PRO A 499 -9.12 21.82 -12.10
CA PRO A 499 -7.68 22.08 -11.98
C PRO A 499 -7.01 20.99 -11.13
N ALA A 500 -5.71 20.76 -11.32
CA ALA A 500 -4.97 19.75 -10.55
C ALA A 500 -5.13 19.91 -9.01
N ALA A 501 -5.15 21.15 -8.52
CA ALA A 501 -5.38 21.45 -7.09
C ALA A 501 -6.79 21.06 -6.57
N ARG A 502 -7.72 20.66 -7.44
CA ARG A 502 -9.04 20.08 -7.10
C ARG A 502 -9.19 18.66 -7.66
N GLN A 503 -8.07 17.96 -7.78
CA GLN A 503 -8.05 16.55 -8.15
C GLN A 503 -7.33 15.71 -7.09
N HIS A 504 -7.82 14.49 -6.89
CA HIS A 504 -7.01 13.41 -6.29
C HIS A 504 -6.69 12.36 -7.35
N TYR A 505 -5.58 11.66 -7.15
CA TYR A 505 -5.15 10.56 -8.01
C TYR A 505 -5.02 9.26 -7.21
N LEU A 506 -5.57 8.16 -7.73
CA LEU A 506 -5.49 6.82 -7.11
C LEU A 506 -4.61 5.94 -8.00
N ALA A 507 -3.45 5.52 -7.48
CA ALA A 507 -2.42 4.84 -8.26
C ALA A 507 -2.62 3.32 -8.40
N GLY A 508 -3.38 2.68 -7.52
CA GLY A 508 -3.67 1.24 -7.61
C GLY A 508 -2.87 0.28 -6.73
N PHE A 509 -3.23 -1.01 -6.86
CA PHE A 509 -2.74 -2.15 -6.05
C PHE A 509 -2.37 -3.32 -6.93
N VAL A 510 -1.63 -4.26 -6.34
CA VAL A 510 -1.35 -5.56 -6.92
C VAL A 510 -2.41 -6.58 -6.49
N LEU A 511 -3.25 -7.02 -7.42
CA LEU A 511 -4.34 -7.96 -7.12
C LEU A 511 -3.81 -9.27 -6.50
N ARG A 512 -2.85 -9.94 -7.16
CA ARG A 512 -2.34 -11.26 -6.76
C ARG A 512 -0.91 -11.17 -6.22
N ARG A 513 -0.59 -11.98 -5.22
CA ARG A 513 0.71 -11.92 -4.51
C ARG A 513 1.89 -12.23 -5.44
N GLU A 514 1.67 -13.04 -6.46
CA GLU A 514 2.67 -13.41 -7.46
C GLU A 514 3.04 -12.24 -8.41
N ASP A 515 2.17 -11.24 -8.55
CA ASP A 515 2.34 -10.13 -9.49
C ASP A 515 3.05 -8.91 -8.88
N LYS A 516 3.85 -9.09 -7.82
CA LYS A 516 4.50 -8.00 -7.05
C LYS A 516 5.32 -7.03 -7.89
N ASP A 517 5.81 -7.42 -9.06
CA ASP A 517 6.53 -6.55 -9.97
C ASP A 517 5.69 -5.35 -10.44
N GLN A 518 4.35 -5.45 -10.40
CA GLN A 518 3.41 -4.37 -10.70
C GLN A 518 3.56 -3.15 -9.77
N TRP A 519 4.11 -3.32 -8.55
CA TRP A 519 4.39 -2.20 -7.64
C TRP A 519 5.28 -1.13 -8.25
N ARG A 520 6.16 -1.50 -9.20
CA ARG A 520 6.97 -0.54 -9.94
C ARG A 520 6.12 0.45 -10.74
N GLY A 521 5.19 -0.09 -11.55
CA GLY A 521 4.28 0.73 -12.36
C GLY A 521 3.38 1.62 -11.50
N ILE A 522 2.85 1.06 -10.40
CA ILE A 522 2.03 1.77 -9.41
C ILE A 522 2.81 2.92 -8.75
N ALA A 523 4.04 2.66 -8.27
CA ALA A 523 4.86 3.69 -7.64
C ALA A 523 5.25 4.82 -8.62
N GLU A 524 5.56 4.47 -9.87
CA GLU A 524 5.82 5.44 -10.94
C GLU A 524 4.58 6.27 -11.27
N ALA A 525 3.39 5.64 -11.28
CA ALA A 525 2.12 6.31 -11.49
C ALA A 525 1.80 7.28 -10.35
N ALA A 526 1.97 6.86 -9.09
CA ALA A 526 1.82 7.73 -7.93
C ALA A 526 2.77 8.94 -8.00
N ALA A 527 4.03 8.72 -8.40
CA ALA A 527 4.99 9.81 -8.60
C ALA A 527 4.59 10.76 -9.73
N ARG A 528 4.00 10.26 -10.84
CA ARG A 528 3.44 11.11 -11.91
C ARG A 528 2.27 11.94 -11.39
N GLY A 529 1.34 11.34 -10.64
CA GLY A 529 0.23 12.04 -10.00
C GLY A 529 0.71 13.23 -9.15
N ARG A 530 1.71 13.01 -8.30
CA ARG A 530 2.32 14.09 -7.51
C ARG A 530 3.01 15.16 -8.35
N ARG A 531 3.76 14.79 -9.39
CA ARG A 531 4.42 15.76 -10.29
C ARG A 531 3.43 16.65 -11.04
N ARG A 532 2.22 16.16 -11.31
CA ARG A 532 1.12 16.96 -11.88
C ARG A 532 0.60 18.03 -10.91
N GLY A 533 0.95 17.97 -9.62
CA GLY A 533 0.48 18.90 -8.61
C GLY A 533 -0.98 18.66 -8.20
N VAL A 534 -1.45 17.40 -8.27
CA VAL A 534 -2.76 17.04 -7.72
C VAL A 534 -2.80 17.25 -6.20
N ALA A 535 -3.96 17.56 -5.64
CA ALA A 535 -4.10 17.88 -4.21
C ALA A 535 -3.69 16.72 -3.29
N ALA A 536 -3.96 15.48 -3.70
CA ALA A 536 -3.52 14.28 -3.01
C ALA A 536 -3.34 13.10 -3.97
N THR A 537 -2.39 12.22 -3.65
CA THR A 537 -2.17 10.95 -4.35
C THR A 537 -2.30 9.80 -3.36
N TYR A 538 -3.16 8.84 -3.69
CA TYR A 538 -3.49 7.69 -2.87
C TYR A 538 -2.86 6.43 -3.47
N VAL A 539 -2.25 5.63 -2.61
CA VAL A 539 -2.04 4.20 -2.89
C VAL A 539 -3.31 3.48 -2.49
N TRP A 540 -3.92 2.76 -3.44
CA TRP A 540 -5.08 1.92 -3.20
C TRP A 540 -4.63 0.49 -3.43
N ALA A 541 -4.45 -0.40 -2.46
CA ALA A 541 -5.02 -0.36 -1.12
C ALA A 541 -4.08 -0.91 -0.05
N LEU A 542 -4.36 -0.49 1.19
CA LEU A 542 -3.64 -0.89 2.39
C LEU A 542 -3.43 -2.41 2.51
N PRO A 543 -4.42 -3.30 2.31
CA PRO A 543 -4.21 -4.74 2.47
C PRO A 543 -3.06 -5.28 1.62
N GLN A 544 -2.93 -4.81 0.37
CA GLN A 544 -1.84 -5.22 -0.52
C GLN A 544 -0.51 -4.58 -0.12
N VAL A 545 -0.52 -3.33 0.36
CA VAL A 545 0.66 -2.69 0.97
C VAL A 545 1.20 -3.54 2.12
N LEU A 546 0.32 -3.99 3.03
CA LEU A 546 0.69 -4.83 4.17
C LEU A 546 1.17 -6.21 3.70
N ARG A 547 0.41 -6.87 2.82
CA ARG A 547 0.71 -8.21 2.29
C ARG A 547 2.06 -8.29 1.59
N ASP A 548 2.39 -7.28 0.80
CA ASP A 548 3.54 -7.32 -0.11
C ASP A 548 4.79 -6.65 0.46
N GLY A 549 4.64 -5.91 1.57
CA GLY A 549 5.74 -5.22 2.21
C GLY A 549 6.06 -3.84 1.61
N PHE A 550 5.11 -3.21 0.93
CA PHE A 550 5.37 -1.96 0.23
C PHE A 550 5.63 -0.81 1.21
N ILE A 551 6.79 -0.15 1.05
CA ILE A 551 7.14 1.08 1.76
C ILE A 551 7.57 2.15 0.76
N HIS A 552 7.25 3.41 1.05
CA HIS A 552 7.62 4.56 0.25
C HIS A 552 8.47 5.54 1.08
N PHE A 553 9.36 6.26 0.41
CA PHE A 553 10.18 7.30 0.98
C PHE A 553 10.16 8.52 0.05
N ASP A 554 9.85 9.68 0.62
CA ASP A 554 10.14 10.92 -0.07
C ASP A 554 11.65 11.12 -0.07
N GLN A 555 12.23 11.12 -1.27
CA GLN A 555 13.61 11.52 -1.45
C GLN A 555 13.68 13.03 -1.19
N GLU A 556 14.64 13.48 -0.39
CA GLU A 556 14.92 14.91 -0.26
C GLU A 556 15.07 15.52 -1.66
N ALA A 557 14.58 16.75 -1.84
CA ALA A 557 14.72 17.49 -3.09
C ALA A 557 16.17 17.35 -3.56
N ALA A 558 16.36 16.95 -4.84
CA ALA A 558 17.64 16.53 -5.40
C ALA A 558 18.78 17.37 -4.84
N MET A 559 19.44 16.86 -3.79
CA MET A 559 20.71 17.42 -3.38
C MET A 559 21.58 17.21 -4.60
N THR A 560 22.10 18.29 -5.21
CA THR A 560 23.05 18.16 -6.31
C THR A 560 24.18 17.27 -5.79
N PRO A 561 24.28 16.01 -6.22
CA PRO A 561 25.16 15.04 -5.57
C PRO A 561 26.62 15.28 -5.96
N PHE A 562 26.87 16.23 -6.85
CA PHE A 562 28.14 16.56 -7.44
C PHE A 562 28.22 18.05 -7.76
N ASP A 563 29.21 18.74 -7.23
CA ASP A 563 29.53 20.11 -7.64
C ASP A 563 30.66 20.06 -8.66
N ASP A 564 30.46 20.73 -9.80
CA ASP A 564 31.40 20.69 -10.91
C ASP A 564 32.61 21.61 -10.69
N VAL A 565 33.32 21.36 -9.59
CA VAL A 565 34.51 22.09 -9.12
C VAL A 565 35.65 21.10 -8.89
N SER A 566 36.88 21.53 -9.12
CA SER A 566 38.08 20.73 -8.84
C SER A 566 38.46 20.79 -7.37
N PHE A 567 39.08 19.72 -6.87
CA PHE A 567 39.77 19.72 -5.58
C PHE A 567 40.77 20.90 -5.55
N PRO A 568 40.74 21.73 -4.48
CA PRO A 568 41.33 23.06 -4.54
C PRO A 568 42.86 23.06 -4.38
N LEU A 569 43.44 21.99 -3.86
CA LEU A 569 44.87 21.91 -3.56
C LEU A 569 45.62 21.05 -4.57
N ALA A 570 46.86 21.41 -4.86
CA ALA A 570 47.77 20.55 -5.61
C ALA A 570 48.06 19.28 -4.79
N LEU A 571 47.96 18.11 -5.42
CA LEU A 571 48.29 16.85 -4.77
C LEU A 571 49.79 16.79 -4.45
N GLY A 572 50.12 16.48 -3.20
CA GLY A 572 51.50 16.32 -2.75
C GLY A 572 52.16 15.11 -3.41
N ARG A 573 53.51 15.09 -3.43
CA ARG A 573 54.30 13.94 -3.93
C ARG A 573 54.03 12.61 -3.20
N GLU A 574 53.40 12.67 -2.04
CA GLU A 574 53.07 11.54 -1.16
C GLU A 574 51.58 11.19 -1.18
N ALA A 575 50.79 11.70 -2.14
CA ALA A 575 49.38 11.32 -2.28
C ALA A 575 49.26 9.81 -2.57
N GLU A 576 48.39 9.12 -1.85
CA GLU A 576 48.14 7.68 -2.01
C GLU A 576 46.94 7.47 -2.95
N VAL A 577 47.05 6.47 -3.83
CA VAL A 577 45.97 6.03 -4.72
C VAL A 577 45.84 4.52 -4.63
N ALA A 578 44.66 4.04 -4.25
CA ALA A 578 44.38 2.63 -4.00
C ALA A 578 43.11 2.16 -4.74
N PRO A 579 43.24 1.43 -5.86
CA PRO A 579 42.13 0.74 -6.50
C PRO A 579 41.61 -0.43 -5.66
N GLU A 580 40.29 -0.52 -5.47
CA GLU A 580 39.60 -1.55 -4.68
C GLU A 580 38.64 -2.36 -5.57
N VAL A 581 38.65 -3.70 -5.45
CA VAL A 581 37.71 -4.62 -6.10
C VAL A 581 36.97 -5.45 -5.06
N SER A 582 35.72 -5.83 -5.34
CA SER A 582 34.97 -6.79 -4.50
C SER A 582 34.88 -8.14 -5.21
N THR A 583 35.44 -9.19 -4.59
CA THR A 583 35.34 -10.57 -5.08
C THR A 583 35.02 -11.50 -3.92
N ALA A 584 33.86 -12.15 -3.97
CA ALA A 584 33.51 -13.20 -3.03
C ALA A 584 34.24 -14.50 -3.42
N ILE A 585 35.01 -15.06 -2.48
CA ILE A 585 35.74 -16.31 -2.65
C ILE A 585 35.14 -17.37 -1.74
N VAL A 586 34.68 -18.47 -2.32
CA VAL A 586 34.18 -19.64 -1.58
C VAL A 586 35.14 -20.79 -1.82
N THR A 587 35.79 -21.25 -0.75
CA THR A 587 36.68 -22.41 -0.77
C THR A 587 35.90 -23.65 -0.34
N SER A 588 35.84 -24.65 -1.20
CA SER A 588 35.20 -25.94 -0.88
C SER A 588 36.04 -26.75 0.12
N ALA A 589 35.43 -27.73 0.77
CA ALA A 589 36.10 -28.60 1.75
C ALA A 589 37.28 -29.42 1.16
N GLY A 590 37.36 -29.56 -0.18
CA GLY A 590 38.49 -30.17 -0.89
C GLY A 590 39.60 -29.19 -1.29
N GLY A 591 39.52 -27.91 -0.88
CA GLY A 591 40.52 -26.87 -1.17
C GLY A 591 40.36 -26.15 -2.52
N ALA A 592 39.34 -26.46 -3.32
CA ALA A 592 39.08 -25.76 -4.58
C ALA A 592 38.27 -24.47 -4.35
N GLU A 593 38.65 -23.38 -5.02
CA GLU A 593 38.01 -22.06 -4.91
C GLU A 593 37.07 -21.74 -6.06
N ARG A 594 35.92 -21.16 -5.73
CA ARG A 594 35.05 -20.46 -6.68
C ARG A 594 35.07 -18.96 -6.35
N ARG A 595 35.33 -18.13 -7.36
CA ARG A 595 35.46 -16.68 -7.24
C ARG A 595 34.33 -16.00 -8.00
N ASN A 596 33.63 -15.08 -7.35
CA ASN A 596 32.57 -14.27 -7.95
C ASN A 596 32.92 -12.78 -7.79
N ALA A 597 33.21 -12.10 -8.90
CA ALA A 597 33.46 -10.66 -8.87
C ALA A 597 32.13 -9.93 -8.68
N GLU A 598 31.94 -9.28 -7.55
CA GLU A 598 30.71 -8.53 -7.25
C GLU A 598 30.68 -7.18 -7.95
N TRP A 599 31.86 -6.61 -8.24
CA TRP A 599 32.02 -5.36 -8.98
C TRP A 599 32.65 -5.62 -10.35
N ALA A 600 32.05 -5.04 -11.39
CA ALA A 600 32.57 -5.12 -12.76
C ALA A 600 33.83 -4.25 -12.99
N GLU A 601 34.03 -3.24 -12.15
CA GLU A 601 35.13 -2.27 -12.24
C GLU A 601 35.69 -1.95 -10.85
N ALA A 602 37.00 -1.69 -10.77
CA ALA A 602 37.62 -1.23 -9.53
C ALA A 602 37.14 0.17 -9.14
N ARG A 603 36.99 0.42 -7.84
CA ARG A 603 36.67 1.73 -7.25
C ARG A 603 37.93 2.30 -6.60
N THR A 604 38.29 3.54 -6.88
CA THR A 604 39.55 4.12 -6.40
C THR A 604 39.36 4.90 -5.10
N ARG A 605 40.26 4.69 -4.14
CA ARG A 605 40.42 5.51 -2.93
C ARG A 605 41.67 6.37 -3.06
N TYR A 606 41.61 7.56 -2.47
CA TYR A 606 42.72 8.50 -2.45
C TYR A 606 42.98 8.97 -1.04
N ASP A 607 44.24 9.19 -0.67
CA ASP A 607 44.59 10.05 0.45
C ASP A 607 45.38 11.25 -0.06
N VAL A 608 44.79 12.44 0.11
CA VAL A 608 45.35 13.70 -0.37
C VAL A 608 45.91 14.57 0.76
N GLY A 609 45.91 14.06 1.99
CA GLY A 609 46.42 14.75 3.19
C GLY A 609 47.90 15.13 3.14
N PRO A 610 48.83 14.26 2.68
CA PRO A 610 50.28 14.54 2.68
C PRO A 610 50.73 15.76 1.86
N GLY A 611 49.86 16.33 1.02
CA GLY A 611 50.09 17.57 0.26
C GLY A 611 49.76 18.88 0.99
N VAL A 612 49.04 18.83 2.11
CA VAL A 612 48.54 20.02 2.83
C VAL A 612 49.61 20.49 3.82
N ARG A 613 50.30 21.60 3.52
CA ARG A 613 51.52 22.00 4.26
C ARG A 613 51.50 23.42 4.81
N SER A 614 50.59 24.28 4.33
CA SER A 614 50.46 25.66 4.80
C SER A 614 49.16 25.91 5.57
N GLU A 615 49.14 26.97 6.39
CA GLU A 615 47.90 27.41 7.06
C GLU A 615 46.83 27.87 6.05
N ALA A 616 47.24 28.41 4.90
CA ALA A 616 46.34 28.77 3.82
C ALA A 616 45.68 27.53 3.19
N ASP A 617 46.44 26.46 2.95
CA ASP A 617 45.93 25.20 2.40
C ASP A 617 44.88 24.58 3.35
N ILE A 618 45.12 24.64 4.66
CA ILE A 618 44.16 24.16 5.66
C ILE A 618 42.88 24.98 5.64
N ALA A 619 42.98 26.30 5.56
CA ALA A 619 41.81 27.18 5.52
C ALA A 619 40.96 26.90 4.26
N GLU A 620 41.62 26.73 3.12
CA GLU A 620 40.98 26.39 1.84
C GLU A 620 40.32 25.00 1.89
N LEU A 621 41.01 23.99 2.43
CA LEU A 621 40.48 22.63 2.59
C LEU A 621 39.27 22.59 3.53
N LEU A 622 39.32 23.29 4.67
CA LEU A 622 38.20 23.40 5.61
C LEU A 622 37.00 24.10 4.96
N GLY A 623 37.24 25.16 4.18
CA GLY A 623 36.21 25.84 3.41
C GLY A 623 35.55 24.91 2.39
N PHE A 624 36.37 24.17 1.64
CA PHE A 624 35.92 23.21 0.64
C PHE A 624 35.13 22.04 1.25
N PHE A 625 35.60 21.47 2.37
CA PHE A 625 34.91 20.42 3.11
C PHE A 625 33.52 20.86 3.60
N ARG A 626 33.42 22.06 4.17
CA ARG A 626 32.13 22.63 4.62
C ARG A 626 31.19 22.90 3.44
N ALA A 627 31.71 23.43 2.34
CA ALA A 627 30.92 23.69 1.15
C ALA A 627 30.31 22.40 0.55
N ARG A 628 31.04 21.28 0.63
CA ARG A 628 30.55 19.96 0.18
C ARG A 628 29.75 19.17 1.23
N MET A 629 29.67 19.69 2.45
CA MET A 629 29.02 19.02 3.60
C MET A 629 29.58 17.61 3.84
N GLY A 630 30.92 17.49 3.88
CA GLY A 630 31.59 16.20 4.05
C GLY A 630 31.33 15.24 2.88
N PRO A 631 30.86 14.00 3.12
CA PRO A 631 30.64 13.01 2.07
C PRO A 631 29.41 13.29 1.20
N ALA A 632 28.59 14.28 1.54
CA ALA A 632 27.32 14.51 0.86
C ALA A 632 27.51 14.84 -0.63
N ARG A 633 28.41 15.78 -0.97
CA ARG A 633 28.56 16.24 -2.35
C ARG A 633 29.92 15.90 -2.96
N GLY A 634 29.89 15.28 -4.13
CA GLY A 634 31.09 14.95 -4.90
C GLY A 634 31.69 16.16 -5.63
N PHE A 635 32.91 16.00 -6.13
CA PHE A 635 33.69 16.99 -6.86
C PHE A 635 34.75 16.31 -7.74
N ARG A 636 35.43 17.08 -8.60
CA ARG A 636 36.47 16.55 -9.51
C ARG A 636 37.81 16.41 -8.80
N LEU A 637 38.46 15.27 -8.96
CA LEU A 637 39.85 15.05 -8.56
C LEU A 637 40.68 14.61 -9.76
N ARG A 638 41.80 15.29 -10.01
CA ARG A 638 42.79 14.82 -10.99
C ARG A 638 43.59 13.67 -10.38
N ASP A 639 43.37 12.45 -10.85
CA ASP A 639 44.21 11.31 -10.46
C ASP A 639 45.67 11.57 -10.90
N PRO A 640 46.68 11.47 -10.02
CA PRO A 640 48.06 11.75 -10.39
C PRO A 640 48.70 10.66 -11.27
N PHE A 641 48.15 9.44 -11.29
CA PHE A 641 48.67 8.29 -12.02
C PHE A 641 47.81 7.91 -13.23
N ASP A 642 46.52 8.24 -13.20
CA ASP A 642 45.52 7.73 -14.14
C ASP A 642 44.54 8.81 -14.64
N PHE A 643 45.03 9.80 -15.39
CA PHE A 643 44.23 10.96 -15.82
C PHE A 643 44.14 11.20 -17.33
N GLU A 644 44.72 10.34 -18.14
CA GLU A 644 44.75 10.51 -19.59
C GLU A 644 44.33 9.25 -20.36
N GLY A 645 43.63 9.44 -21.47
CA GLY A 645 43.45 8.44 -22.53
C GLY A 645 44.25 8.89 -23.76
N ARG A 646 45.07 8.00 -24.32
CA ARG A 646 45.83 8.26 -25.55
C ARG A 646 45.40 7.28 -26.63
N ASP A 647 44.87 7.81 -27.74
CA ASP A 647 44.34 7.07 -28.89
C ASP A 647 43.44 5.88 -28.50
N VAL A 648 42.55 6.09 -27.52
CA VAL A 648 41.68 5.02 -27.01
C VAL A 648 40.54 4.77 -27.99
N THR A 649 40.37 3.53 -28.44
CA THR A 649 39.20 3.14 -29.25
C THR A 649 37.93 3.23 -28.42
N ILE A 650 37.05 4.16 -28.81
CA ILE A 650 35.75 4.42 -28.17
C ILE A 650 34.58 3.79 -28.94
N GLY A 651 34.80 3.37 -30.20
CA GLY A 651 33.81 2.61 -30.96
C GLY A 651 34.26 2.27 -32.38
N THR A 652 33.38 1.63 -33.11
CA THR A 652 33.51 1.32 -34.54
C THR A 652 32.25 1.78 -35.24
N GLY A 653 32.39 2.46 -36.37
CA GLY A 653 31.27 2.90 -37.19
C GLY A 653 30.46 1.73 -37.73
N ASP A 654 29.16 1.93 -37.84
CA ASP A 654 28.18 1.04 -38.47
C ASP A 654 27.38 1.76 -39.58
N GLY A 655 27.68 3.04 -39.82
CA GLY A 655 26.95 3.92 -40.75
C GLY A 655 25.71 4.59 -40.15
N VAL A 656 25.39 4.36 -38.87
CA VAL A 656 24.18 4.87 -38.20
C VAL A 656 24.50 5.59 -36.88
N GLU A 657 25.31 4.98 -36.02
CA GLU A 657 25.67 5.54 -34.71
C GLU A 657 26.70 6.67 -34.85
N ALA A 658 26.41 7.80 -34.20
CA ALA A 658 27.27 8.99 -34.21
C ALA A 658 27.75 9.40 -32.80
N ARG A 659 27.27 8.73 -31.75
CA ARG A 659 27.56 9.03 -30.36
C ARG A 659 28.44 7.95 -29.74
N PHE A 660 29.60 8.38 -29.24
CA PHE A 660 30.59 7.49 -28.67
C PHE A 660 30.96 7.98 -27.26
N PRO A 661 30.63 7.22 -26.20
CA PRO A 661 31.04 7.57 -24.85
C PRO A 661 32.56 7.49 -24.71
N LEU A 662 33.18 8.47 -24.04
CA LEU A 662 34.58 8.36 -23.67
C LEU A 662 34.76 7.24 -22.66
N VAL A 663 35.71 6.36 -22.97
CA VAL A 663 36.09 5.23 -22.14
C VAL A 663 37.61 5.15 -22.02
N LYS A 664 38.08 4.56 -20.93
CA LYS A 664 39.47 4.10 -20.79
C LYS A 664 39.46 2.58 -20.70
N ARG A 665 40.46 1.92 -21.30
CA ARG A 665 40.55 0.46 -21.37
C ARG A 665 41.77 -0.05 -20.60
N TYR A 666 41.56 -1.03 -19.73
CA TYR A 666 42.61 -1.77 -19.02
C TYR A 666 42.50 -3.24 -19.42
N GLY A 667 43.07 -3.59 -20.57
CA GLY A 667 42.84 -4.88 -21.21
C GLY A 667 41.37 -5.08 -21.57
N ALA A 668 40.72 -6.11 -21.03
CA ALA A 668 39.30 -6.40 -21.27
C ALA A 668 38.35 -5.53 -20.43
N SER A 669 38.85 -4.87 -19.37
CA SER A 669 38.04 -3.97 -18.55
C SER A 669 37.90 -2.60 -19.23
N VAL A 670 36.69 -2.07 -19.25
CA VAL A 670 36.34 -0.78 -19.85
C VAL A 670 35.78 0.10 -18.74
N ARG A 671 36.38 1.27 -18.54
CA ARG A 671 35.95 2.28 -17.57
C ARG A 671 35.30 3.44 -18.29
N ARG A 672 34.12 3.86 -17.84
CA ARG A 672 33.43 5.05 -18.35
C ARG A 672 34.11 6.32 -17.84
N ILE A 673 34.31 7.31 -18.72
CA ILE A 673 34.92 8.60 -18.36
C ILE A 673 33.88 9.73 -18.46
N THR A 674 33.32 10.13 -17.32
CA THR A 674 32.21 11.10 -17.25
C THR A 674 32.64 12.56 -17.09
N ARG A 675 33.91 12.81 -16.74
CA ARG A 675 34.46 14.14 -16.48
C ARG A 675 35.72 14.43 -17.33
N PRO A 676 35.61 14.44 -18.67
CA PRO A 676 36.72 14.88 -19.51
C PRO A 676 37.03 16.37 -19.32
N VAL A 677 38.28 16.74 -19.54
CA VAL A 677 38.67 18.14 -19.69
C VAL A 677 38.34 18.55 -21.12
N ALA A 678 37.26 19.32 -21.28
CA ALA A 678 36.65 19.60 -22.58
C ALA A 678 37.66 20.05 -23.66
N GLY A 679 38.59 20.95 -23.33
CA GLY A 679 39.61 21.46 -24.26
C GLY A 679 40.72 20.48 -24.64
N THR A 680 40.71 19.25 -24.15
CA THR A 680 41.77 18.25 -24.40
C THR A 680 41.31 17.08 -25.27
N VAL A 681 40.00 17.01 -25.56
CA VAL A 681 39.44 15.91 -26.34
C VAL A 681 39.81 16.10 -27.81
N SER A 682 40.41 15.07 -28.40
CA SER A 682 40.70 14.98 -29.82
C SER A 682 40.22 13.64 -30.35
N VAL A 683 39.59 13.62 -31.53
CA VAL A 683 38.97 12.44 -32.11
C VAL A 683 39.62 12.12 -33.45
N ARG A 684 39.81 10.83 -33.71
CA ARG A 684 40.33 10.29 -34.97
C ARG A 684 39.38 9.24 -35.54
N LEU A 685 39.20 9.26 -36.87
CA LEU A 685 38.51 8.25 -37.66
C LEU A 685 39.55 7.52 -38.51
N ASP A 686 39.75 6.22 -38.27
CA ASP A 686 40.83 5.41 -38.87
C ASP A 686 42.21 6.08 -38.81
N GLY A 687 42.50 6.74 -37.70
CA GLY A 687 43.78 7.43 -37.45
C GLY A 687 43.84 8.87 -37.97
N VAL A 688 42.86 9.32 -38.76
CA VAL A 688 42.78 10.71 -39.28
C VAL A 688 42.05 11.61 -38.29
N ALA A 689 42.69 12.71 -37.87
CA ALA A 689 42.09 13.65 -36.93
C ALA A 689 40.90 14.40 -37.53
N THR A 690 39.85 14.61 -36.74
CA THR A 690 38.65 15.37 -37.12
C THR A 690 38.30 16.43 -36.07
N ALA A 691 37.80 17.57 -36.54
CA ALA A 691 37.19 18.61 -35.71
C ALA A 691 35.65 18.60 -35.80
N ALA A 692 35.08 17.72 -36.62
CA ALA A 692 33.64 17.60 -36.87
C ALA A 692 32.95 16.78 -35.76
N PHE A 693 33.05 17.26 -34.53
CA PHE A 693 32.41 16.64 -33.37
C PHE A 693 32.11 17.66 -32.26
N SER A 694 31.17 17.31 -31.38
CA SER A 694 30.87 18.01 -30.15
C SER A 694 31.03 17.09 -28.94
N LEU A 695 31.33 17.66 -27.77
CA LEU A 695 31.40 16.95 -26.50
C LEU A 695 30.16 17.28 -25.67
N GLY A 696 29.31 16.28 -25.44
CA GLY A 696 28.13 16.37 -24.60
C GLY A 696 28.41 16.08 -23.12
N GLU A 697 27.40 16.28 -22.29
CA GLU A 697 27.44 15.94 -20.86
C GLU A 697 27.86 14.48 -20.62
N GLY A 698 28.51 14.24 -19.49
CA GLY A 698 29.05 12.93 -19.15
C GLY A 698 30.16 12.46 -20.09
N GLY A 699 30.73 13.30 -20.94
CA GLY A 699 31.83 12.91 -21.83
C GLY A 699 31.38 12.00 -22.98
N VAL A 700 30.31 12.35 -23.67
CA VAL A 700 29.88 11.69 -24.91
C VAL A 700 30.35 12.51 -26.11
N VAL A 701 31.16 11.91 -26.97
CA VAL A 701 31.57 12.51 -28.25
C VAL A 701 30.45 12.27 -29.26
N THR A 702 29.92 13.33 -29.86
CA THR A 702 28.94 13.24 -30.95
C THR A 702 29.59 13.76 -32.23
N LEU A 703 29.77 12.90 -33.21
CA LEU A 703 30.28 13.26 -34.53
C LEU A 703 29.18 13.91 -35.37
N ASP A 704 29.53 14.86 -36.24
CA ASP A 704 28.56 15.53 -37.11
C ASP A 704 27.93 14.57 -38.15
N ALA A 705 28.63 13.49 -38.49
CA ALA A 705 28.15 12.41 -39.33
C ALA A 705 28.57 11.04 -38.76
N ALA A 706 27.68 10.04 -38.88
CA ALA A 706 27.97 8.68 -38.46
C ALA A 706 29.13 8.08 -39.28
N PRO A 707 30.17 7.51 -38.64
CA PRO A 707 31.26 6.86 -39.36
C PRO A 707 30.77 5.64 -40.14
N ALA A 708 31.33 5.42 -41.34
CA ALA A 708 30.98 4.26 -42.16
C ALA A 708 31.28 2.93 -41.44
N ALA A 709 30.60 1.87 -41.86
CA ALA A 709 30.78 0.53 -41.31
C ALA A 709 32.26 0.11 -41.31
N GLY A 710 32.79 -0.25 -40.14
CA GLY A 710 34.17 -0.71 -39.96
C GLY A 710 35.19 0.38 -39.64
N VAL A 711 34.82 1.67 -39.70
CA VAL A 711 35.72 2.80 -39.36
C VAL A 711 35.98 2.83 -37.86
N ARG A 712 37.24 2.79 -37.44
CA ARG A 712 37.63 2.89 -36.03
C ARG A 712 37.51 4.32 -35.54
N VAL A 713 36.78 4.52 -34.45
CA VAL A 713 36.69 5.80 -33.74
C VAL A 713 37.59 5.75 -32.51
N SER A 714 38.62 6.59 -32.47
CA SER A 714 39.50 6.72 -31.31
C SER A 714 39.57 8.16 -30.80
N ALA A 715 39.83 8.30 -29.49
CA ALA A 715 39.95 9.61 -28.85
C ALA A 715 41.15 9.69 -27.91
N SER A 716 41.77 10.87 -27.84
CA SER A 716 42.72 11.23 -26.78
C SER A 716 42.16 12.37 -25.96
N PHE A 717 42.30 12.30 -24.63
CA PHE A 717 41.69 13.25 -23.71
C PHE A 717 42.37 13.18 -22.33
N LEU A 718 42.32 14.29 -21.58
CA LEU A 718 42.53 14.29 -20.15
C LEU A 718 41.18 14.21 -19.43
N PHE A 719 41.15 13.66 -18.22
CA PHE A 719 39.94 13.57 -17.41
C PHE A 719 40.22 13.74 -15.92
N ASP A 720 39.17 14.07 -15.19
CA ASP A 720 39.12 14.04 -13.74
C ASP A 720 38.27 12.85 -13.28
N VAL A 721 38.49 12.38 -12.05
CA VAL A 721 37.71 11.33 -11.39
C VAL A 721 36.69 11.99 -10.48
N PRO A 722 35.40 11.63 -10.56
CA PRO A 722 34.41 12.11 -9.61
C PRO A 722 34.64 11.42 -8.26
N VAL A 723 34.89 12.20 -7.21
CA VAL A 723 35.15 11.71 -5.85
C VAL A 723 34.30 12.46 -4.83
N ARG A 724 34.23 11.94 -3.60
CA ARG A 724 33.72 12.67 -2.42
C ARG A 724 34.65 12.45 -1.23
N PHE A 725 34.52 13.26 -0.18
CA PHE A 725 35.13 12.94 1.11
C PHE A 725 34.62 11.58 1.61
N ALA A 726 35.49 10.78 2.23
CA ALA A 726 35.13 9.47 2.76
C ALA A 726 34.43 9.57 4.12
N GLU A 727 34.69 10.62 4.89
CA GLU A 727 34.28 10.77 6.29
C GLU A 727 33.47 12.07 6.53
N ASP A 728 32.60 12.03 7.54
CA ASP A 728 31.81 13.18 8.02
C ASP A 728 32.62 14.20 8.85
N GLN A 729 33.89 13.88 9.15
CA GLN A 729 34.78 14.73 9.93
C GLN A 729 36.12 14.91 9.21
N LEU A 730 36.59 16.16 9.11
CA LEU A 730 37.94 16.49 8.67
C LEU A 730 38.79 16.93 9.88
N ARG A 731 39.87 16.20 10.17
CA ARG A 731 40.79 16.50 11.27
C ARG A 731 42.03 17.23 10.76
N VAL A 732 42.31 18.41 11.32
CA VAL A 732 43.49 19.22 10.99
C VAL A 732 44.17 19.71 12.26
N SER A 733 45.50 19.87 12.23
CA SER A 733 46.29 20.34 13.38
C SER A 733 47.32 21.40 12.97
N ARG A 734 47.71 22.28 13.90
CA ARG A 734 48.84 23.22 13.72
C ARG A 734 50.09 22.59 14.33
N ALA A 735 51.09 22.27 13.51
CA ALA A 735 52.30 21.58 13.94
C ALA A 735 53.41 22.55 14.40
N THR A 736 53.52 23.75 13.81
CA THR A 736 54.40 24.87 14.26
C THR A 736 53.79 26.23 13.84
N PHE A 737 54.38 27.36 14.27
CA PHE A 737 53.95 28.70 13.83
C PHE A 737 54.16 28.83 12.32
N LEU A 738 53.06 28.90 11.55
CA LEU A 738 52.94 28.90 10.07
C LEU A 738 52.87 27.53 9.35
N ALA A 739 52.98 26.39 10.06
CA ALA A 739 52.82 25.06 9.43
C ALA A 739 51.55 24.35 9.92
N GLY A 740 50.66 24.08 8.98
CA GLY A 740 49.47 23.25 9.16
C GLY A 740 49.71 21.83 8.66
N ALA A 741 49.16 20.82 9.34
CA ALA A 741 49.16 19.44 8.86
C ALA A 741 47.76 18.80 8.91
N ALA A 742 47.35 18.20 7.79
CA ALA A 742 46.24 17.26 7.70
C ALA A 742 46.82 15.88 7.39
N ALA A 743 46.94 15.02 8.40
CA ALA A 743 47.64 13.74 8.25
C ALA A 743 46.91 12.74 7.32
N LEU A 744 45.58 12.87 7.20
CA LEU A 744 44.74 12.02 6.37
C LEU A 744 43.58 12.86 5.83
N VAL A 745 43.38 12.83 4.52
CA VAL A 745 42.21 13.41 3.83
C VAL A 745 41.69 12.35 2.87
N PRO A 746 40.91 11.37 3.37
CA PRO A 746 40.49 10.24 2.59
C PRO A 746 39.36 10.64 1.63
N LEU A 747 39.55 10.37 0.35
CA LEU A 747 38.55 10.55 -0.69
C LEU A 747 38.20 9.19 -1.30
N VAL A 748 36.96 9.08 -1.78
CA VAL A 748 36.50 7.87 -2.44
C VAL A 748 35.80 8.22 -3.74
N GLU A 749 36.14 7.50 -4.81
CA GLU A 749 35.47 7.59 -6.10
C GLU A 749 33.98 7.27 -5.98
N ILE A 750 33.17 8.01 -6.73
CA ILE A 750 31.73 7.80 -6.86
C ILE A 750 31.40 7.31 -8.27
N ARG A 751 30.35 6.50 -8.39
CA ARG A 751 29.87 6.01 -9.68
C ARG A 751 28.79 6.97 -10.18
N GLU A 752 28.88 7.33 -11.46
CA GLU A 752 27.94 8.21 -12.18
C GLU A 752 27.29 7.50 -13.36
#